data_AF-A0A166J6J1-F1
#
_entry.id   AF-A0A166J6J1-F1
#
_cell.length_a   1.000
_cell.length_b   1.000
_cell.length_c   1.000
_cell.angle_alpha   90.00
_cell.angle_beta   90.00
_cell.angle_gamma   90.00
#
_symmetry.space_group_name_H-M   'P 1'
#
loop_
_entity.id
_entity.type
_entity.pdbx_description
1 polymer ?
#
loop_
_entity_poly.entity_id
_entity_poly.type
_entity_poly.pdbx_seq_one_letter_code
_entity_poly.pdbx_strand_id
1 'polypeptide(L)'
;MTSDVLIIGGGVIGLAIAVELKLRGGSVTVLCHDFQAAATHAAAGMLAPDAENIPNPVMGSLCRRSRALYSDWTQKLEDLTGLNTGYWPCGILAPVYQGQGDKLNASTTAHTAQFPYWLNQAAIHQYQPGLGSEVVGGWWYPEDGQVDNRALINVLRTAAESLGVEFKNGIKVEAFLQQSGEVVGVQTNTGVIRAAHYVLATGAWSNELLPLPVSPRKGQMLKVRVPDFIPELPLTRVLFGDNIYIVPRRNRSIIIGATSEDVGFTPHNTPAGIQTLLQQAISLYPQLQDYPIQEFWWGFRPATPDELPIFGTSHCKNLTLATGHYRNGILLAPITAALIADLIWSQKSDPILSHFHYSRFHSQSSTPTSMFTHSANFSKGNIAVEDAIHRVSIDAPLVIAGKTFQSRLMTGTGKYRSIEEMQQSIVASGCQIVTVAVRRVQTKAAGHENLAEALDWTKIWMLPNTAGCETAEEAIRVARLGREMAKLLGQEDNNFVKLEVIPDPKYLLPDPIGTLQAAEQLVKEGFAVLPYINADPMLAKRLEDVGCATVMPLASPIGSGQGLKTTANIQIIIENANIPVVVDAGIGAPSEAAQAMELGADALLINSAIALSQNPPAMAQAMNLAAVAGRLAYLAGRMPLKTYASASSPLTGTIIN
;
A
#
# COMPACT_ATOMS: atom_id res chain seq x y z
N MET A 1 19.29 7.49 24.75
CA MET A 1 19.84 6.81 23.56
C MET A 1 20.44 5.49 24.02
N THR A 2 19.97 4.36 23.49
CA THR A 2 20.54 3.04 23.75
C THR A 2 21.89 2.96 23.02
N SER A 3 22.98 3.16 23.76
CA SER A 3 24.32 3.22 23.17
C SER A 3 24.88 1.86 22.76
N ASP A 4 24.25 0.74 23.15
CA ASP A 4 24.75 -0.62 22.93
C ASP A 4 23.67 -1.58 22.40
N VAL A 5 23.87 -2.11 21.19
CA VAL A 5 22.95 -3.00 20.47
C VAL A 5 23.62 -4.33 20.14
N LEU A 6 22.98 -5.44 20.55
CA LEU A 6 23.42 -6.80 20.23
C LEU A 6 22.55 -7.41 19.14
N ILE A 7 23.12 -7.67 17.97
CA ILE A 7 22.45 -8.31 16.84
C ILE A 7 22.77 -9.81 16.85
N ILE A 8 21.75 -10.63 16.82
CA ILE A 8 21.84 -12.09 16.84
C ILE A 8 21.57 -12.60 15.42
N GLY A 9 22.64 -12.97 14.72
CA GLY A 9 22.59 -13.42 13.32
C GLY A 9 23.43 -12.55 12.40
N GLY A 10 24.45 -13.15 11.76
CA GLY A 10 25.38 -12.48 10.83
C GLY A 10 25.01 -12.61 9.34
N GLY A 11 23.75 -12.87 9.01
CA GLY A 11 23.27 -12.87 7.62
C GLY A 11 23.13 -11.46 7.04
N VAL A 12 22.67 -11.37 5.79
CA VAL A 12 22.51 -10.07 5.08
C VAL A 12 21.67 -9.06 5.86
N ILE A 13 20.61 -9.51 6.53
CA ILE A 13 19.71 -8.66 7.30
C ILE A 13 20.42 -8.11 8.55
N GLY A 14 21.05 -8.99 9.34
CA GLY A 14 21.76 -8.59 10.54
C GLY A 14 22.93 -7.65 10.24
N LEU A 15 23.71 -7.93 9.19
CA LEU A 15 24.81 -7.08 8.77
C LEU A 15 24.34 -5.73 8.20
N ALA A 16 23.26 -5.70 7.41
CA ALA A 16 22.71 -4.45 6.91
C ALA A 16 22.21 -3.56 8.06
N ILE A 17 21.50 -4.13 9.05
CA ILE A 17 21.08 -3.42 10.26
C ILE A 17 22.31 -2.92 11.06
N ALA A 18 23.36 -3.75 11.18
CA ALA A 18 24.57 -3.39 11.91
C ALA A 18 25.26 -2.15 11.33
N VAL A 19 25.46 -2.13 10.01
CA VAL A 19 26.04 -1.00 9.27
C VAL A 19 25.18 0.26 9.47
N GLU A 20 23.87 0.16 9.27
CA GLU A 20 22.96 1.29 9.39
C GLU A 20 22.93 1.89 10.81
N LEU A 21 22.89 1.04 11.85
CA LEU A 21 22.96 1.50 13.24
C LEU A 21 24.32 2.13 13.57
N LYS A 22 25.41 1.58 13.02
CA LYS A 22 26.76 2.11 13.25
C LYS A 22 26.96 3.48 12.60
N LEU A 23 26.46 3.68 11.38
CA LEU A 23 26.45 4.97 10.69
C LEU A 23 25.68 6.06 11.46
N ARG A 24 24.72 5.66 12.29
CA ARG A 24 23.94 6.57 13.16
C ARG A 24 24.61 6.84 14.51
N GLY A 25 25.74 6.19 14.81
CA GLY A 25 26.51 6.39 16.03
C GLY A 25 26.28 5.34 17.13
N GLY A 26 25.60 4.22 16.84
CA GLY A 26 25.40 3.14 17.81
C GLY A 26 26.66 2.31 18.08
N SER A 27 26.82 1.77 19.30
CA SER A 27 27.72 0.64 19.52
C SER A 27 26.99 -0.64 19.15
N VAL A 28 27.59 -1.46 18.30
CA VAL A 28 26.94 -2.65 17.74
C VAL A 28 27.88 -3.85 17.86
N THR A 29 27.35 -4.93 18.42
CA THR A 29 27.98 -6.25 18.43
C THR A 29 27.12 -7.23 17.64
N VAL A 30 27.72 -8.01 16.75
CA VAL A 30 27.05 -9.08 15.99
C VAL A 30 27.52 -10.44 16.50
N LEU A 31 26.57 -11.26 16.96
CA LEU A 31 26.81 -12.67 17.28
C LEU A 31 26.52 -13.54 16.06
N CYS A 32 27.47 -14.37 15.68
CA CYS A 32 27.33 -15.30 14.56
C CYS A 32 27.79 -16.70 14.97
N HIS A 33 26.89 -17.68 14.85
CA HIS A 33 27.22 -19.08 15.09
C HIS A 33 28.00 -19.67 13.90
N ASP A 34 27.43 -19.58 12.70
CA ASP A 34 28.04 -19.98 11.44
C ASP A 34 27.55 -19.06 10.31
N PHE A 35 28.50 -18.42 9.61
CA PHE A 35 28.20 -17.56 8.47
C PHE A 35 27.74 -18.35 7.25
N GLN A 36 28.30 -19.53 7.01
CA GLN A 36 28.03 -20.31 5.80
C GLN A 36 26.63 -20.95 5.83
N ALA A 37 26.09 -21.19 7.02
CA ALA A 37 24.73 -21.67 7.20
C ALA A 37 23.65 -20.65 6.78
N ALA A 38 23.99 -19.35 6.65
CA ALA A 38 23.00 -18.33 6.34
C ALA A 38 22.39 -18.48 4.94
N ALA A 39 21.07 -18.28 4.84
CA ALA A 39 20.32 -18.27 3.57
C ALA A 39 20.92 -17.32 2.53
N THR A 40 21.60 -16.26 2.98
CA THR A 40 22.31 -15.29 2.15
C THR A 40 23.29 -15.93 1.18
N HIS A 41 24.08 -16.92 1.61
CA HIS A 41 25.06 -17.58 0.74
C HIS A 41 24.39 -18.44 -0.36
N ALA A 42 23.20 -18.94 -0.05
CA ALA A 42 22.45 -19.81 -0.94
C ALA A 42 21.57 -19.05 -1.95
N ALA A 43 21.19 -17.81 -1.66
CA ALA A 43 20.34 -17.00 -2.52
C ALA A 43 20.95 -16.75 -3.92
N ALA A 44 20.11 -16.39 -4.88
CA ALA A 44 20.54 -15.99 -6.22
C ALA A 44 20.74 -14.47 -6.38
N GLY A 45 20.25 -13.67 -5.42
CA GLY A 45 20.41 -12.22 -5.44
C GLY A 45 19.59 -11.50 -6.51
N MET A 46 18.43 -12.04 -6.90
CA MET A 46 17.48 -11.30 -7.75
C MET A 46 16.82 -10.17 -6.96
N LEU A 47 16.53 -9.07 -7.66
CA LEU A 47 15.84 -7.89 -7.15
C LEU A 47 14.57 -7.72 -7.97
N ALA A 48 13.60 -8.60 -7.72
CA ALA A 48 12.56 -8.97 -8.67
C ALA A 48 11.10 -8.80 -8.16
N PRO A 49 10.71 -7.67 -7.54
CA PRO A 49 9.35 -7.49 -7.04
C PRO A 49 8.26 -7.66 -8.10
N ASP A 50 8.55 -7.27 -9.34
CA ASP A 50 7.56 -7.21 -10.40
C ASP A 50 7.55 -8.51 -11.22
N ALA A 51 8.73 -9.08 -11.52
CA ALA A 51 8.84 -10.38 -12.19
C ALA A 51 8.36 -11.57 -11.33
N GLU A 52 8.60 -11.55 -10.01
CA GLU A 52 8.05 -12.58 -9.09
C GLU A 52 6.54 -12.42 -8.84
N ASN A 53 5.92 -11.34 -9.35
CA ASN A 53 4.50 -11.04 -9.19
C ASN A 53 4.02 -11.17 -7.73
N ILE A 54 4.69 -10.45 -6.82
CA ILE A 54 4.44 -10.53 -5.38
C ILE A 54 2.95 -10.30 -5.07
N PRO A 55 2.20 -11.33 -4.61
CA PRO A 55 0.73 -11.26 -4.57
C PRO A 55 0.19 -10.29 -3.52
N ASN A 56 0.86 -10.18 -2.38
CA ASN A 56 0.45 -9.29 -1.31
C ASN A 56 0.84 -7.83 -1.67
N PRO A 57 -0.12 -6.90 -1.76
CA PRO A 57 0.16 -5.54 -2.24
C PRO A 57 1.05 -4.74 -1.27
N VAL A 58 0.99 -5.02 0.03
CA VAL A 58 1.86 -4.38 1.03
C VAL A 58 3.29 -4.88 0.90
N MET A 59 3.46 -6.20 0.72
CA MET A 59 4.77 -6.80 0.45
C MET A 59 5.35 -6.28 -0.87
N GLY A 60 4.54 -6.23 -1.94
CA GLY A 60 4.97 -5.68 -3.24
C GLY A 60 5.40 -4.22 -3.14
N SER A 61 4.67 -3.40 -2.37
CA SER A 61 5.06 -2.01 -2.07
C SER A 61 6.38 -1.93 -1.32
N LEU A 62 6.56 -2.73 -0.26
CA LEU A 62 7.82 -2.79 0.50
C LEU A 62 8.99 -3.22 -0.39
N CYS A 63 8.81 -4.26 -1.22
CA CYS A 63 9.84 -4.75 -2.12
C CYS A 63 10.24 -3.70 -3.17
N ARG A 64 9.28 -2.98 -3.78
CA ARG A 64 9.58 -1.87 -4.70
C ARG A 64 10.27 -0.70 -4.01
N ARG A 65 9.84 -0.31 -2.80
CA ARG A 65 10.54 0.68 -1.97
C ARG A 65 11.98 0.27 -1.72
N SER A 66 12.21 -1.00 -1.40
CA SER A 66 13.56 -1.54 -1.21
C SER A 66 14.39 -1.55 -2.49
N ARG A 67 13.81 -1.98 -3.61
CA ARG A 67 14.45 -1.97 -4.94
C ARG A 67 14.94 -0.56 -5.31
N ALA A 68 14.14 0.47 -5.04
CA ALA A 68 14.50 1.86 -5.30
C ALA A 68 15.72 2.34 -4.51
N LEU A 69 16.04 1.72 -3.36
CA LEU A 69 17.21 2.06 -2.55
C LEU A 69 18.51 1.43 -3.05
N TYR A 70 18.45 0.40 -3.91
CA TYR A 70 19.62 -0.43 -4.20
C TYR A 70 20.79 0.30 -4.84
N SER A 71 20.52 1.17 -5.82
CA SER A 71 21.58 1.89 -6.52
C SER A 71 22.41 2.70 -5.52
N ASP A 72 21.76 3.56 -4.74
CA ASP A 72 22.43 4.41 -3.77
C ASP A 72 23.02 3.61 -2.60
N TRP A 73 22.32 2.58 -2.14
CA TRP A 73 22.78 1.76 -1.02
C TRP A 73 24.04 0.96 -1.36
N THR A 74 24.07 0.35 -2.55
CA THR A 74 25.26 -0.38 -3.01
C THR A 74 26.40 0.58 -3.26
N GLN A 75 26.18 1.70 -3.95
CA GLN A 75 27.23 2.70 -4.17
C GLN A 75 27.88 3.16 -2.86
N LYS A 76 27.08 3.50 -1.83
CA LYS A 76 27.60 3.87 -0.50
C LYS A 76 28.47 2.79 0.12
N LEU A 77 28.07 1.52 0.01
CA LEU A 77 28.84 0.40 0.54
C LEU A 77 30.14 0.18 -0.25
N GLU A 78 30.11 0.33 -1.57
CA GLU A 78 31.29 0.24 -2.43
C GLU A 78 32.26 1.38 -2.14
N ASP A 79 31.77 2.61 -1.95
CA ASP A 79 32.59 3.78 -1.60
C ASP A 79 33.27 3.61 -0.23
N LEU A 80 32.56 3.03 0.75
CA LEU A 80 33.09 2.77 2.09
C LEU A 80 34.17 1.69 2.12
N THR A 81 34.13 0.73 1.20
CA THR A 81 34.96 -0.49 1.28
C THR A 81 35.97 -0.63 0.16
N GLY A 82 35.77 0.06 -0.96
CA GLY A 82 36.50 -0.16 -2.22
C GLY A 82 36.19 -1.49 -2.90
N LEU A 83 35.19 -2.25 -2.44
CA LEU A 83 34.81 -3.56 -2.96
C LEU A 83 33.49 -3.47 -3.74
N ASN A 84 33.34 -4.22 -4.82
CA ASN A 84 32.13 -4.22 -5.64
C ASN A 84 31.07 -5.21 -5.12
N THR A 85 29.81 -4.79 -5.05
CA THR A 85 28.67 -5.60 -4.61
C THR A 85 28.11 -6.50 -5.71
N GLY A 86 28.51 -6.27 -6.97
CA GLY A 86 27.96 -6.96 -8.13
C GLY A 86 26.53 -6.54 -8.49
N TYR A 87 26.08 -5.35 -8.05
CA TYR A 87 24.78 -4.82 -8.45
C TYR A 87 24.71 -4.60 -9.97
N TRP A 88 23.66 -5.11 -10.59
CA TRP A 88 23.43 -5.02 -12.03
C TRP A 88 21.94 -4.77 -12.30
N PRO A 89 21.55 -3.54 -12.68
CA PRO A 89 20.18 -3.21 -13.11
C PRO A 89 19.95 -3.70 -14.54
N CYS A 90 19.94 -5.03 -14.71
CA CYS A 90 19.90 -5.67 -16.02
C CYS A 90 18.49 -5.96 -16.54
N GLY A 91 17.45 -5.64 -15.77
CA GLY A 91 16.10 -6.11 -16.02
C GLY A 91 15.93 -7.62 -15.88
N ILE A 92 14.69 -8.06 -15.93
CA ILE A 92 14.29 -9.46 -15.91
C ILE A 92 13.36 -9.74 -17.08
N LEU A 93 13.64 -10.82 -17.80
CA LEU A 93 12.79 -11.34 -18.85
C LEU A 93 12.07 -12.58 -18.32
N ALA A 94 10.74 -12.63 -18.44
CA ALA A 94 9.92 -13.76 -18.02
C ALA A 94 9.24 -14.43 -19.23
N PRO A 95 9.89 -15.42 -19.88
CA PRO A 95 9.35 -16.15 -21.01
C PRO A 95 8.08 -16.94 -20.66
N VAL A 96 7.15 -17.01 -21.61
CA VAL A 96 5.88 -17.75 -21.52
C VAL A 96 5.86 -18.85 -22.57
N TYR A 97 5.38 -20.04 -22.18
CA TYR A 97 5.35 -21.24 -23.01
C TYR A 97 3.98 -21.51 -23.65
N GLN A 98 3.96 -22.28 -24.73
CA GLN A 98 2.74 -22.74 -25.39
C GLN A 98 1.85 -23.55 -24.43
N GLY A 99 0.55 -23.26 -24.38
CA GLY A 99 -0.41 -23.93 -23.48
C GLY A 99 -0.69 -23.21 -22.15
N GLN A 100 0.01 -22.10 -21.86
CA GLN A 100 -0.24 -21.27 -20.67
C GLN A 100 -1.17 -20.07 -20.94
N GLY A 101 -2.11 -20.21 -21.88
CA GLY A 101 -2.97 -19.12 -22.38
C GLY A 101 -3.80 -18.40 -21.30
N ASP A 102 -4.14 -19.08 -20.19
CA ASP A 102 -4.90 -18.48 -19.08
C ASP A 102 -4.05 -17.53 -18.21
N LYS A 103 -2.72 -17.69 -18.18
CA LYS A 103 -1.81 -16.77 -17.48
C LYS A 103 -1.65 -15.42 -18.20
N LEU A 104 -1.92 -15.36 -19.51
CA LEU A 104 -1.95 -14.09 -20.26
C LEU A 104 -3.08 -13.17 -19.78
N ASN A 105 -4.23 -13.73 -19.38
CA ASN A 105 -5.41 -12.95 -18.97
C ASN A 105 -5.39 -12.57 -17.48
N ALA A 106 -4.80 -13.42 -16.63
CA ALA A 106 -4.72 -13.17 -15.18
C ALA A 106 -3.73 -12.04 -14.80
N SER A 107 -2.70 -11.77 -15.60
CA SER A 107 -1.83 -10.60 -15.36
C SER A 107 -2.46 -9.29 -15.85
N THR A 108 -3.32 -9.32 -16.88
CA THR A 108 -3.96 -8.10 -17.40
C THR A 108 -4.98 -7.46 -16.45
N THR A 109 -5.47 -8.18 -15.43
CA THR A 109 -6.51 -7.68 -14.51
C THR A 109 -5.99 -7.23 -13.13
N ALA A 110 -4.70 -7.42 -12.82
CA ALA A 110 -4.14 -7.15 -11.49
C ALA A 110 -3.01 -6.10 -11.43
N HIS A 111 -2.76 -5.33 -12.48
CA HIS A 111 -1.68 -4.34 -12.50
C HIS A 111 -2.19 -2.89 -12.41
N THR A 112 -2.11 -2.34 -11.20
CA THR A 112 -2.24 -0.89 -10.91
C THR A 112 -0.86 -0.20 -10.76
N ALA A 113 0.16 -0.72 -11.43
CA ALA A 113 1.46 -0.07 -11.61
C ALA A 113 1.84 -0.13 -13.10
N GLN A 114 2.54 0.91 -13.59
CA GLN A 114 2.97 1.10 -14.98
C GLN A 114 3.32 -0.22 -15.71
N PHE A 115 2.68 -0.42 -16.87
CA PHE A 115 2.57 -1.69 -17.61
C PHE A 115 3.91 -2.44 -17.83
N PRO A 116 4.01 -3.75 -17.53
CA PRO A 116 5.11 -4.58 -18.00
C PRO A 116 5.05 -4.74 -19.53
N TYR A 117 6.21 -4.68 -20.20
CA TYR A 117 6.28 -4.68 -21.66
C TYR A 117 6.16 -6.11 -22.19
N TRP A 118 5.04 -6.44 -22.83
CA TRP A 118 4.88 -7.74 -23.50
C TRP A 118 5.72 -7.80 -24.78
N LEU A 119 6.54 -8.84 -24.91
CA LEU A 119 7.29 -9.16 -26.11
C LEU A 119 6.67 -10.41 -26.76
N ASN A 120 6.18 -10.27 -28.00
CA ASN A 120 5.74 -11.43 -28.78
C ASN A 120 6.92 -12.36 -29.12
N GLN A 121 6.64 -13.55 -29.67
CA GLN A 121 7.68 -14.54 -29.97
C GLN A 121 8.85 -13.97 -30.80
N ALA A 122 8.58 -13.25 -31.87
CA ALA A 122 9.64 -12.66 -32.69
C ALA A 122 10.48 -11.64 -31.88
N ALA A 123 9.80 -10.75 -31.15
CA ALA A 123 10.44 -9.72 -30.35
C ALA A 123 11.28 -10.30 -29.21
N ILE A 124 10.79 -11.31 -28.49
CA ILE A 124 11.52 -11.89 -27.36
C ILE A 124 12.78 -12.63 -27.82
N HIS A 125 12.72 -13.35 -28.94
CA HIS A 125 13.89 -14.03 -29.51
C HIS A 125 14.90 -13.05 -30.12
N GLN A 126 14.44 -11.92 -30.67
CA GLN A 126 15.32 -10.84 -31.08
C GLN A 126 15.98 -10.17 -29.88
N TYR A 127 15.21 -9.96 -28.81
CA TYR A 127 15.68 -9.29 -27.59
C TYR A 127 16.67 -10.18 -26.83
N GLN A 128 16.38 -11.48 -26.69
CA GLN A 128 17.24 -12.50 -26.10
C GLN A 128 17.32 -13.73 -27.03
N PRO A 129 18.39 -13.85 -27.83
CA PRO A 129 18.63 -15.04 -28.64
C PRO A 129 18.90 -16.28 -27.78
N GLY A 130 18.58 -17.46 -28.33
CA GLY A 130 18.90 -18.75 -27.71
C GLY A 130 17.89 -19.26 -26.68
N LEU A 131 16.76 -18.60 -26.49
CA LEU A 131 15.63 -19.15 -25.73
C LEU A 131 15.09 -20.43 -26.38
N GLY A 132 14.52 -21.33 -25.57
CA GLY A 132 13.89 -22.57 -26.03
C GLY A 132 12.77 -22.34 -27.06
N SER A 133 12.59 -23.29 -27.97
CA SER A 133 11.62 -23.17 -29.08
C SER A 133 10.15 -23.15 -28.64
N GLU A 134 9.86 -23.60 -27.42
CA GLU A 134 8.51 -23.60 -26.84
C GLU A 134 8.08 -22.24 -26.29
N VAL A 135 8.99 -21.26 -26.26
CA VAL A 135 8.70 -19.87 -25.84
C VAL A 135 7.87 -19.18 -26.93
N VAL A 136 6.68 -18.68 -26.55
CA VAL A 136 5.73 -18.00 -27.45
C VAL A 136 5.70 -16.47 -27.25
N GLY A 137 6.43 -15.98 -26.26
CA GLY A 137 6.48 -14.57 -25.87
C GLY A 137 7.01 -14.43 -24.45
N GLY A 138 6.89 -13.26 -23.86
CA GLY A 138 7.19 -13.05 -22.45
C GLY A 138 7.13 -11.61 -22.00
N TRP A 139 7.20 -11.43 -20.69
CA TRP A 139 7.15 -10.12 -20.04
C TRP A 139 8.55 -9.57 -19.80
N TRP A 140 8.73 -8.29 -20.08
CA TRP A 140 9.96 -7.55 -19.81
C TRP A 140 9.76 -6.58 -18.65
N TYR A 141 10.60 -6.74 -17.62
CA TYR A 141 10.62 -5.92 -16.40
C TYR A 141 11.97 -5.17 -16.33
N PRO A 142 12.08 -3.99 -16.96
CA PRO A 142 13.34 -3.27 -17.06
C PRO A 142 13.87 -2.75 -15.72
N GLU A 143 12.99 -2.46 -14.76
CA GLU A 143 13.37 -1.87 -13.48
C GLU A 143 13.84 -2.90 -12.45
N ASP A 144 13.53 -4.18 -12.67
CA ASP A 144 14.06 -5.29 -11.87
C ASP A 144 15.54 -5.54 -12.19
N GLY A 145 16.23 -6.32 -11.34
CA GLY A 145 17.66 -6.55 -11.55
C GLY A 145 18.23 -7.63 -10.65
N GLN A 146 19.52 -7.50 -10.36
CA GLN A 146 20.23 -8.45 -9.52
C GLN A 146 21.40 -7.80 -8.77
N VAL A 147 21.88 -8.50 -7.75
CA VAL A 147 23.14 -8.25 -7.06
C VAL A 147 23.85 -9.59 -6.83
N ASP A 148 25.18 -9.59 -6.78
CA ASP A 148 25.91 -10.79 -6.35
C ASP A 148 25.78 -10.91 -4.82
N ASN A 149 24.96 -11.85 -4.36
CA ASN A 149 24.68 -12.06 -2.94
C ASN A 149 25.93 -12.41 -2.13
N ARG A 150 26.91 -13.11 -2.72
CA ARG A 150 28.16 -13.49 -2.05
C ARG A 150 29.13 -12.31 -2.02
N ALA A 151 29.16 -11.49 -3.07
CA ALA A 151 29.91 -10.24 -3.04
C ALA A 151 29.30 -9.26 -2.04
N LEU A 152 27.98 -9.04 -2.09
CA LEU A 152 27.24 -8.14 -1.20
C LEU A 152 27.48 -8.46 0.28
N ILE A 153 27.43 -9.74 0.68
CA ILE A 153 27.65 -10.09 2.09
C ILE A 153 29.10 -9.82 2.53
N ASN A 154 30.08 -10.03 1.64
CA ASN A 154 31.46 -9.69 1.91
C ASN A 154 31.63 -8.17 2.06
N VAL A 155 31.05 -7.38 1.15
CA VAL A 155 31.05 -5.91 1.22
C VAL A 155 30.41 -5.43 2.53
N LEU A 156 29.23 -5.95 2.89
CA LEU A 156 28.55 -5.58 4.14
C LEU A 156 29.38 -5.91 5.38
N ARG A 157 30.03 -7.07 5.40
CA ARG A 157 30.92 -7.45 6.51
C ARG A 157 32.10 -6.49 6.60
N THR A 158 32.79 -6.22 5.48
CA THR A 158 33.91 -5.27 5.45
C THR A 158 33.49 -3.86 5.82
N ALA A 159 32.30 -3.41 5.42
CA ALA A 159 31.74 -2.12 5.82
C ALA A 159 31.50 -2.09 7.34
N ALA A 160 30.88 -3.12 7.90
CA ALA A 160 30.65 -3.22 9.33
C ALA A 160 31.97 -3.23 10.14
N GLU A 161 32.97 -4.00 9.70
CA GLU A 161 34.32 -4.03 10.31
C GLU A 161 34.99 -2.65 10.24
N SER A 162 34.94 -1.98 9.08
CA SER A 162 35.56 -0.66 8.87
C SER A 162 34.89 0.43 9.71
N LEU A 163 33.58 0.29 9.97
CA LEU A 163 32.84 1.19 10.85
C LEU A 163 33.04 0.86 12.34
N GLY A 164 33.69 -0.26 12.69
CA GLY A 164 33.96 -0.67 14.07
C GLY A 164 32.80 -1.41 14.75
N VAL A 165 32.06 -2.24 14.00
CA VAL A 165 31.14 -3.24 14.57
C VAL A 165 31.95 -4.39 15.16
N GLU A 166 31.63 -4.82 16.38
CA GLU A 166 32.29 -5.96 17.02
C GLU A 166 31.66 -7.28 16.53
N PHE A 167 32.49 -8.25 16.16
CA PHE A 167 32.04 -9.58 15.74
C PHE A 167 32.44 -10.65 16.74
N LYS A 168 31.46 -11.46 17.17
CA LYS A 168 31.70 -12.66 17.98
C LYS A 168 31.27 -13.89 17.22
N ASN A 169 32.26 -14.57 16.65
CA ASN A 169 32.09 -15.74 15.79
C ASN A 169 32.11 -17.04 16.61
N GLY A 170 31.40 -18.07 16.12
CA GLY A 170 31.27 -19.34 16.83
C GLY A 170 30.38 -19.27 18.08
N ILE A 171 29.67 -18.17 18.28
CA ILE A 171 28.78 -17.95 19.42
C ILE A 171 27.36 -18.38 19.06
N LYS A 172 26.90 -19.47 19.68
CA LYS A 172 25.52 -19.92 19.59
C LYS A 172 24.74 -19.30 20.75
N VAL A 173 23.71 -18.51 20.42
CA VAL A 173 22.70 -18.11 21.40
C VAL A 173 21.78 -19.29 21.64
N GLU A 174 21.52 -19.59 22.91
CA GLU A 174 20.71 -20.73 23.35
C GLU A 174 19.38 -20.28 23.93
N ALA A 175 19.33 -19.10 24.59
CA ALA A 175 18.10 -18.55 25.15
C ALA A 175 18.20 -17.04 25.40
N PHE A 176 17.05 -16.37 25.45
CA PHE A 176 16.91 -15.01 25.99
C PHE A 176 16.65 -15.07 27.49
N LEU A 177 17.39 -14.28 28.28
CA LEU A 177 17.13 -14.08 29.70
C LEU A 177 16.21 -12.86 29.85
N GLN A 178 15.03 -13.07 30.41
CA GLN A 178 13.98 -12.03 30.48
C GLN A 178 13.62 -11.71 31.92
N GLN A 179 13.41 -10.43 32.22
CA GLN A 179 12.92 -9.95 33.50
C GLN A 179 12.00 -8.74 33.27
N SER A 180 10.81 -8.75 33.87
CA SER A 180 9.86 -7.62 33.84
C SER A 180 9.54 -7.06 32.43
N GLY A 181 9.47 -7.92 31.42
CA GLY A 181 9.18 -7.51 30.03
C GLY A 181 10.37 -6.93 29.26
N GLU A 182 11.60 -7.16 29.73
CA GLU A 182 12.84 -6.76 29.07
C GLU A 182 13.82 -7.93 29.02
N VAL A 183 14.68 -7.94 27.99
CA VAL A 183 15.81 -8.86 27.89
C VAL A 183 16.97 -8.28 28.71
N VAL A 184 17.43 -9.03 29.71
CA VAL A 184 18.56 -8.65 30.59
C VAL A 184 19.88 -9.31 30.17
N GLY A 185 19.83 -10.23 29.19
CA GLY A 185 20.97 -10.90 28.61
C GLY A 185 20.56 -11.99 27.63
N VAL A 186 21.53 -12.50 26.88
CA VAL A 186 21.39 -13.72 26.08
C VAL A 186 22.33 -14.79 26.63
N GLN A 187 21.79 -15.98 26.88
CA GLN A 187 22.57 -17.16 27.22
C GLN A 187 23.22 -17.71 25.96
N THR A 188 24.53 -17.97 26.02
CA THR A 188 25.31 -18.51 24.90
C THR A 188 26.16 -19.69 25.34
N ASN A 189 26.72 -20.42 24.38
CA ASN A 189 27.71 -21.48 24.62
C ASN A 189 29.00 -21.00 25.31
N THR A 190 29.22 -19.68 25.45
CA THR A 190 30.39 -19.09 26.12
C THR A 190 30.04 -18.27 27.36
N GLY A 191 28.78 -18.34 27.82
CA GLY A 191 28.27 -17.56 28.95
C GLY A 191 27.26 -16.49 28.54
N VAL A 192 26.91 -15.61 29.49
CA VAL A 192 25.89 -14.59 29.30
C VAL A 192 26.49 -13.32 28.69
N ILE A 193 25.89 -12.84 27.60
CA ILE A 193 26.22 -11.56 26.97
C ILE A 193 25.07 -10.59 27.22
N ARG A 194 25.39 -9.33 27.54
CA ARG A 194 24.42 -8.27 27.83
C ARG A 194 24.61 -7.09 26.90
N ALA A 195 23.51 -6.45 26.56
CA ALA A 195 23.43 -5.18 25.84
C ALA A 195 22.16 -4.42 26.27
N ALA A 196 22.06 -3.15 25.88
CA ALA A 196 20.88 -2.34 26.16
C ALA A 196 19.70 -2.72 25.26
N HIS A 197 19.97 -3.03 23.99
CA HIS A 197 18.96 -3.44 23.01
C HIS A 197 19.42 -4.68 22.24
N TYR A 198 18.48 -5.52 21.81
CA TYR A 198 18.73 -6.79 21.13
C TYR A 198 17.98 -6.83 19.79
N VAL A 199 18.59 -7.43 18.77
CA VAL A 199 17.94 -7.67 17.47
C VAL A 199 18.01 -9.15 17.12
N LEU A 200 16.87 -9.78 16.91
CA LEU A 200 16.78 -11.15 16.41
C LEU A 200 16.76 -11.15 14.88
N ALA A 201 17.86 -11.57 14.25
CA ALA A 201 18.03 -11.69 12.80
C ALA A 201 18.54 -13.09 12.39
N THR A 202 18.07 -14.13 13.08
CA THR A 202 18.57 -15.51 12.94
C THR A 202 17.94 -16.32 11.80
N GLY A 203 17.17 -15.69 10.91
CA GLY A 203 16.61 -16.34 9.73
C GLY A 203 15.78 -17.58 10.08
N ALA A 204 16.07 -18.72 9.45
CA ALA A 204 15.25 -19.93 9.59
C ALA A 204 15.30 -20.52 11.01
N TRP A 205 16.34 -20.17 11.78
CA TRP A 205 16.55 -20.60 13.16
C TRP A 205 15.81 -19.71 14.19
N SER A 206 15.03 -18.72 13.77
CA SER A 206 14.34 -17.82 14.70
C SER A 206 13.37 -18.56 15.64
N ASN A 207 12.74 -19.64 15.19
CA ASN A 207 11.82 -20.43 16.00
C ASN A 207 12.53 -21.23 17.13
N GLU A 208 13.85 -21.44 17.04
CA GLU A 208 14.61 -22.12 18.10
C GLU A 208 14.81 -21.23 19.33
N LEU A 209 14.72 -19.90 19.17
CA LEU A 209 14.97 -18.93 20.24
C LEU A 209 13.71 -18.27 20.79
N LEU A 210 12.70 -18.09 19.94
CA LEU A 210 11.39 -17.54 20.29
C LEU A 210 10.33 -18.30 19.51
N PRO A 211 9.10 -18.48 20.03
CA PRO A 211 8.02 -19.20 19.35
C PRO A 211 7.43 -18.39 18.18
N LEU A 212 8.26 -18.06 17.19
CA LEU A 212 7.89 -17.37 15.97
C LEU A 212 7.57 -18.41 14.90
N PRO A 213 6.49 -18.28 14.13
CA PRO A 213 6.11 -19.23 13.09
C PRO A 213 7.01 -19.06 11.86
N VAL A 214 8.30 -19.35 12.01
CA VAL A 214 9.30 -19.33 10.95
C VAL A 214 9.80 -20.76 10.78
N SER A 215 9.68 -21.29 9.57
CA SER A 215 10.13 -22.63 9.21
C SER A 215 11.15 -22.57 8.07
N PRO A 216 12.10 -23.53 8.01
CA PRO A 216 13.02 -23.63 6.88
C PRO A 216 12.29 -24.10 5.62
N ARG A 217 12.54 -23.43 4.50
CA ARG A 217 12.23 -23.93 3.15
C ARG A 217 13.52 -24.17 2.41
N LYS A 218 13.87 -25.44 2.17
CA LYS A 218 15.12 -25.80 1.51
C LYS A 218 15.05 -25.44 0.03
N GLY A 219 16.11 -24.82 -0.48
CA GLY A 219 16.30 -24.57 -1.90
C GLY A 219 17.65 -25.08 -2.36
N GLN A 220 17.64 -25.89 -3.41
CA GLN A 220 18.82 -26.42 -4.07
C GLN A 220 19.14 -25.58 -5.29
N MET A 221 20.43 -25.43 -5.57
CA MET A 221 20.99 -24.46 -6.50
C MET A 221 22.19 -25.04 -7.21
N LEU A 222 22.46 -24.57 -8.43
CA LEU A 222 23.67 -24.93 -9.16
C LEU A 222 24.22 -23.74 -9.95
N LYS A 223 25.51 -23.81 -10.27
CA LYS A 223 26.24 -22.78 -11.01
C LYS A 223 26.96 -23.42 -12.18
N VAL A 224 26.79 -22.83 -13.34
CA VAL A 224 27.58 -23.15 -14.54
C VAL A 224 28.42 -21.95 -14.94
N ARG A 225 29.35 -22.15 -15.87
CA ARG A 225 30.17 -21.07 -16.43
C ARG A 225 30.05 -21.02 -17.94
N VAL A 226 29.91 -19.81 -18.49
CA VAL A 226 29.99 -19.56 -19.93
C VAL A 226 31.40 -19.92 -20.42
N PRO A 227 31.56 -20.89 -21.35
CA PRO A 227 32.86 -21.30 -21.86
C PRO A 227 33.67 -20.14 -22.44
N ASP A 228 34.98 -20.11 -22.23
CA ASP A 228 35.83 -18.97 -22.62
C ASP A 228 35.93 -18.77 -24.15
N PHE A 229 35.57 -19.79 -24.95
CA PHE A 229 35.50 -19.68 -26.41
C PHE A 229 34.31 -18.83 -26.91
N ILE A 230 33.32 -18.56 -26.06
CA ILE A 230 32.22 -17.65 -26.38
C ILE A 230 32.70 -16.22 -26.09
N PRO A 231 32.84 -15.34 -27.10
CA PRO A 231 33.51 -14.05 -26.90
C PRO A 231 32.73 -13.11 -25.97
N GLU A 232 31.41 -13.05 -26.13
CA GLU A 232 30.53 -12.16 -25.37
C GLU A 232 29.66 -12.91 -24.36
N LEU A 233 29.11 -12.20 -23.37
CA LEU A 233 28.16 -12.80 -22.44
C LEU A 233 26.83 -13.06 -23.16
N PRO A 234 26.38 -14.32 -23.27
CA PRO A 234 25.20 -14.66 -24.05
C PRO A 234 23.88 -14.31 -23.32
N LEU A 235 23.94 -14.13 -22.01
CA LEU A 235 22.87 -13.63 -21.16
C LEU A 235 23.34 -12.35 -20.46
N THR A 236 22.64 -11.25 -20.71
CA THR A 236 22.90 -9.96 -20.07
C THR A 236 21.78 -9.51 -19.14
N ARG A 237 20.77 -10.38 -18.93
CA ARG A 237 19.61 -10.18 -18.07
C ARG A 237 19.17 -11.50 -17.43
N VAL A 238 18.43 -11.41 -16.34
CA VAL A 238 17.88 -12.60 -15.69
C VAL A 238 16.75 -13.19 -16.53
N LEU A 239 16.71 -14.51 -16.65
CA LEU A 239 15.54 -15.23 -17.16
C LEU A 239 14.75 -15.78 -15.99
N PHE A 240 13.44 -15.51 -15.95
CA PHE A 240 12.51 -15.96 -14.92
C PHE A 240 11.40 -16.81 -15.55
N GLY A 241 11.55 -18.13 -15.48
CA GLY A 241 10.52 -19.08 -15.89
C GLY A 241 9.68 -19.56 -14.71
N ASP A 242 8.64 -20.35 -14.99
CA ASP A 242 7.62 -20.77 -14.01
C ASP A 242 8.16 -21.34 -12.69
N ASN A 243 9.22 -22.15 -12.75
CA ASN A 243 9.81 -22.80 -11.57
C ASN A 243 11.34 -22.73 -11.58
N ILE A 244 11.90 -21.87 -12.43
CA ILE A 244 13.34 -21.77 -12.66
C ILE A 244 13.71 -20.32 -12.94
N TYR A 245 14.86 -19.90 -12.45
CA TYR A 245 15.51 -18.66 -12.81
C TYR A 245 16.96 -18.93 -13.20
N ILE A 246 17.42 -18.16 -14.17
CA ILE A 246 18.78 -18.20 -14.71
C ILE A 246 19.35 -16.80 -14.54
N VAL A 247 20.32 -16.65 -13.63
CA VAL A 247 20.88 -15.35 -13.22
C VAL A 247 22.32 -15.26 -13.71
N PRO A 248 22.60 -14.52 -14.79
CA PRO A 248 23.96 -14.36 -15.30
C PRO A 248 24.76 -13.36 -14.48
N ARG A 249 26.06 -13.61 -14.32
CA ARG A 249 27.02 -12.69 -13.69
C ARG A 249 28.06 -12.19 -14.69
N ARG A 250 28.59 -11.00 -14.43
CA ARG A 250 29.64 -10.39 -15.28
C ARG A 250 30.95 -11.20 -15.31
N ASN A 251 31.20 -12.02 -14.29
CA ASN A 251 32.36 -12.91 -14.23
C ASN A 251 32.20 -14.22 -15.02
N ARG A 252 31.20 -14.29 -15.92
CA ARG A 252 30.86 -15.45 -16.77
C ARG A 252 30.23 -16.64 -16.01
N SER A 253 29.92 -16.50 -14.73
CA SER A 253 29.11 -17.52 -14.04
C SER A 253 27.62 -17.30 -14.28
N ILE A 254 26.84 -18.38 -14.25
CA ILE A 254 25.38 -18.38 -14.34
C ILE A 254 24.84 -19.20 -13.18
N ILE A 255 23.99 -18.58 -12.37
CA ILE A 255 23.31 -19.22 -11.24
C ILE A 255 21.96 -19.73 -11.72
N ILE A 256 21.65 -20.98 -11.40
CA ILE A 256 20.42 -21.67 -11.81
C ILE A 256 19.71 -22.17 -10.56
N GLY A 257 18.46 -21.79 -10.38
CA GLY A 257 17.64 -22.30 -9.29
C GLY A 257 16.16 -21.96 -9.39
N ALA A 258 15.36 -22.33 -8.41
CA ALA A 258 15.74 -23.21 -7.31
C ALA A 258 14.56 -24.08 -6.92
N THR A 259 14.88 -25.23 -6.31
CA THR A 259 13.85 -26.04 -5.66
C THR A 259 13.25 -25.30 -4.45
N SER A 260 12.10 -25.82 -3.99
CA SER A 260 11.39 -25.35 -2.80
C SER A 260 10.82 -26.55 -2.07
N GLU A 261 11.47 -26.95 -0.99
CA GLU A 261 11.18 -28.20 -0.30
C GLU A 261 10.83 -27.93 1.17
N ASP A 262 9.70 -28.48 1.61
CA ASP A 262 9.29 -28.51 3.02
C ASP A 262 9.79 -29.81 3.67
N VAL A 263 11.08 -29.82 4.00
CA VAL A 263 11.78 -31.01 4.55
C VAL A 263 12.52 -30.67 5.85
N GLY A 264 12.12 -29.60 6.54
CA GLY A 264 12.84 -29.13 7.72
C GLY A 264 14.29 -28.73 7.42
N PHE A 265 15.17 -28.93 8.39
CA PHE A 265 16.62 -28.66 8.28
C PHE A 265 17.41 -29.83 7.66
N THR A 266 16.84 -30.58 6.71
CA THR A 266 17.58 -31.63 6.01
C THR A 266 18.64 -31.02 5.07
N PRO A 267 19.94 -31.29 5.29
CA PRO A 267 21.01 -30.71 4.47
C PRO A 267 21.17 -31.45 3.13
N HIS A 268 22.05 -30.91 2.30
CA HIS A 268 22.54 -31.45 1.03
C HIS A 268 21.57 -31.38 -0.16
N ASN A 269 22.18 -31.47 -1.34
CA ASN A 269 21.47 -31.56 -2.61
C ASN A 269 21.06 -33.00 -2.91
N THR A 270 19.93 -33.16 -3.59
CA THR A 270 19.45 -34.46 -4.11
C THR A 270 19.69 -34.57 -5.62
N PRO A 271 20.07 -35.74 -6.14
CA PRO A 271 20.18 -35.97 -7.58
C PRO A 271 18.91 -35.60 -8.34
N ALA A 272 17.74 -35.97 -7.81
CA ALA A 272 16.45 -35.66 -8.42
C ALA A 272 16.18 -34.15 -8.53
N GLY A 273 16.52 -33.37 -7.50
CA GLY A 273 16.33 -31.93 -7.55
C GLY A 273 17.32 -31.25 -8.49
N ILE A 274 18.59 -31.66 -8.51
CA ILE A 274 19.57 -31.15 -9.48
C ILE A 274 19.17 -31.49 -10.93
N GLN A 275 18.71 -32.73 -11.18
CA GLN A 275 18.21 -33.14 -12.48
C GLN A 275 17.02 -32.28 -12.93
N THR A 276 16.08 -32.00 -12.03
CA THR A 276 14.93 -31.13 -12.29
C THR A 276 15.37 -29.72 -12.70
N LEU A 277 16.32 -29.14 -11.96
CA LEU A 277 16.86 -27.80 -12.26
C LEU A 277 17.57 -27.76 -13.61
N LEU A 278 18.40 -28.75 -13.92
CA LEU A 278 19.07 -28.86 -15.22
C LEU A 278 18.06 -28.99 -16.35
N GLN A 279 17.07 -29.87 -16.22
CA GLN A 279 16.05 -30.07 -17.26
C GLN A 279 15.26 -28.78 -17.53
N GLN A 280 14.82 -28.09 -16.49
CA GLN A 280 14.07 -26.83 -16.63
C GLN A 280 14.94 -25.71 -17.21
N ALA A 281 16.19 -25.58 -16.75
CA ALA A 281 17.10 -24.56 -17.25
C ALA A 281 17.50 -24.79 -18.71
N ILE A 282 17.77 -26.03 -19.11
CA ILE A 282 18.07 -26.40 -20.49
C ILE A 282 16.84 -26.21 -21.39
N SER A 283 15.64 -26.53 -20.92
CA SER A 283 14.42 -26.25 -21.69
C SER A 283 14.26 -24.74 -21.96
N LEU A 284 14.49 -23.90 -20.94
CA LEU A 284 14.40 -22.45 -21.06
C LEU A 284 15.54 -21.85 -21.92
N TYR A 285 16.77 -22.33 -21.74
CA TYR A 285 17.96 -21.85 -22.43
C TYR A 285 18.87 -23.03 -22.85
N PRO A 286 18.63 -23.65 -24.02
CA PRO A 286 19.28 -24.91 -24.43
C PRO A 286 20.80 -24.92 -24.42
N GLN A 287 21.44 -23.77 -24.65
CA GLN A 287 22.90 -23.66 -24.65
C GLN A 287 23.55 -24.07 -23.31
N LEU A 288 22.81 -24.02 -22.20
CA LEU A 288 23.33 -24.43 -20.88
C LEU A 288 23.75 -25.89 -20.82
N GLN A 289 23.22 -26.75 -21.71
CA GLN A 289 23.56 -28.17 -21.73
C GLN A 289 25.06 -28.41 -21.94
N ASP A 290 25.73 -27.49 -22.63
CA ASP A 290 27.14 -27.59 -23.02
C ASP A 290 28.06 -26.77 -22.10
N TYR A 291 27.51 -26.15 -21.04
CA TYR A 291 28.28 -25.29 -20.14
C TYR A 291 28.82 -26.09 -18.95
N PRO A 292 30.11 -25.92 -18.59
CA PRO A 292 30.69 -26.63 -17.46
C PRO A 292 30.01 -26.26 -16.14
N ILE A 293 29.57 -27.29 -15.41
CA ILE A 293 29.07 -27.15 -14.05
C ILE A 293 30.23 -26.86 -13.09
N GLN A 294 30.06 -25.86 -12.24
CA GLN A 294 31.08 -25.43 -11.28
C GLN A 294 30.76 -25.80 -9.84
N GLU A 295 29.49 -25.72 -9.44
CA GLU A 295 29.11 -25.84 -8.04
C GLU A 295 27.66 -26.27 -7.88
N PHE A 296 27.39 -27.06 -6.84
CA PHE A 296 26.05 -27.35 -6.32
C PHE A 296 26.00 -26.94 -4.85
N TRP A 297 24.94 -26.24 -4.43
CA TRP A 297 24.75 -25.87 -3.03
C TRP A 297 23.27 -25.79 -2.70
N TRP A 298 22.97 -25.61 -1.41
CA TRP A 298 21.62 -25.53 -0.89
C TRP A 298 21.56 -24.49 0.24
N GLY A 299 20.34 -24.09 0.63
CA GLY A 299 20.13 -23.27 1.82
C GLY A 299 18.68 -23.26 2.29
N PHE A 300 18.46 -22.70 3.49
CA PHE A 300 17.16 -22.67 4.15
C PHE A 300 16.57 -21.26 4.16
N ARG A 301 15.50 -21.04 3.39
CA ARG A 301 14.77 -19.77 3.39
C ARG A 301 13.91 -19.69 4.67
N PRO A 302 13.88 -18.55 5.38
CA PRO A 302 13.05 -18.37 6.56
C PRO A 302 11.61 -18.04 6.14
N ALA A 303 10.75 -19.04 6.03
CA ALA A 303 9.37 -18.83 5.60
C ALA A 303 8.42 -18.70 6.79
N THR A 304 7.47 -17.76 6.69
CA THR A 304 6.31 -17.69 7.56
C THR A 304 5.08 -18.30 6.86
N PRO A 305 3.98 -18.62 7.58
CA PRO A 305 2.75 -19.14 6.98
C PRO A 305 2.14 -18.26 5.89
N ASP A 306 2.32 -16.94 5.99
CA ASP A 306 1.81 -15.93 5.05
C ASP A 306 2.87 -15.42 4.06
N GLU A 307 4.08 -15.99 4.11
CA GLU A 307 5.26 -15.59 3.34
C GLU A 307 5.72 -14.13 3.52
N LEU A 308 5.22 -13.43 4.55
CA LEU A 308 5.61 -12.07 4.92
C LEU A 308 6.70 -12.08 5.99
N PRO A 309 7.68 -11.15 5.95
CA PRO A 309 8.68 -11.04 7.01
C PRO A 309 8.08 -10.64 8.36
N ILE A 310 8.83 -10.89 9.43
CA ILE A 310 8.52 -10.46 10.79
C ILE A 310 9.47 -9.31 11.16
N PHE A 311 8.89 -8.13 11.35
CA PHE A 311 9.57 -6.90 11.75
C PHE A 311 9.00 -6.31 13.03
N GLY A 312 9.79 -5.45 13.67
CA GLY A 312 9.34 -4.59 14.75
C GLY A 312 9.66 -5.13 16.13
N THR A 313 9.10 -4.50 17.17
CA THR A 313 9.31 -4.90 18.57
C THR A 313 8.76 -6.30 18.84
N SER A 314 9.39 -7.04 19.76
CA SER A 314 8.81 -8.27 20.32
C SER A 314 7.93 -7.95 21.55
N HIS A 315 7.54 -8.96 22.31
CA HIS A 315 6.91 -8.78 23.62
C HIS A 315 7.86 -8.17 24.66
N CYS A 316 9.18 -8.22 24.43
CA CYS A 316 10.17 -7.52 25.24
C CYS A 316 10.51 -6.16 24.62
N LYS A 317 10.45 -5.08 25.42
CA LYS A 317 10.59 -3.70 24.94
C LYS A 317 11.91 -3.42 24.20
N ASN A 318 12.99 -4.04 24.67
CA ASN A 318 14.34 -3.86 24.15
C ASN A 318 14.78 -4.99 23.21
N LEU A 319 13.84 -5.73 22.62
CA LEU A 319 14.10 -6.77 21.63
C LEU A 319 13.32 -6.49 20.35
N THR A 320 14.04 -6.33 19.25
CA THR A 320 13.47 -6.11 17.92
C THR A 320 13.65 -7.35 17.05
N LEU A 321 12.65 -7.69 16.26
CA LEU A 321 12.62 -8.82 15.35
C LEU A 321 12.88 -8.34 13.92
N ALA A 322 13.73 -9.06 13.18
CA ALA A 322 13.98 -8.85 11.76
C ALA A 322 14.30 -10.18 11.07
N THR A 323 13.26 -10.98 10.79
CA THR A 323 13.40 -12.34 10.24
C THR A 323 12.25 -12.68 9.28
N GLY A 324 12.19 -13.90 8.75
CA GLY A 324 11.04 -14.36 7.96
C GLY A 324 10.99 -13.87 6.52
N HIS A 325 12.06 -13.31 5.96
CA HIS A 325 12.07 -12.74 4.61
C HIS A 325 11.87 -13.72 3.44
N TYR A 326 11.74 -15.02 3.72
CA TYR A 326 11.54 -16.08 2.74
C TYR A 326 12.50 -15.96 1.53
N ARG A 327 11.97 -15.66 0.34
CA ARG A 327 12.71 -15.52 -0.93
C ARG A 327 13.29 -14.13 -1.16
N ASN A 328 12.80 -13.13 -0.43
CA ASN A 328 13.07 -11.71 -0.68
C ASN A 328 14.11 -11.10 0.27
N GLY A 329 14.84 -11.92 1.03
CA GLY A 329 15.79 -11.43 2.04
C GLY A 329 16.96 -10.61 1.51
N ILE A 330 17.43 -10.90 0.29
CA ILE A 330 18.41 -10.02 -0.37
C ILE A 330 17.70 -8.71 -0.68
N LEU A 331 16.69 -8.73 -1.56
CA LEU A 331 15.91 -7.56 -2.00
C LEU A 331 15.44 -6.65 -0.84
N LEU A 332 15.08 -7.19 0.31
CA LEU A 332 14.58 -6.42 1.44
C LEU A 332 15.67 -5.92 2.40
N ALA A 333 16.94 -6.28 2.20
CA ALA A 333 18.02 -5.89 3.11
C ALA A 333 18.13 -4.37 3.34
N PRO A 334 18.18 -3.49 2.31
CA PRO A 334 18.33 -2.06 2.55
C PRO A 334 17.14 -1.44 3.28
N ILE A 335 15.89 -1.76 2.87
CA ILE A 335 14.71 -1.21 3.56
C ILE A 335 14.58 -1.77 4.98
N THR A 336 14.90 -3.05 5.20
CA THR A 336 14.86 -3.65 6.55
C THR A 336 15.84 -2.92 7.45
N ALA A 337 17.06 -2.68 6.99
CA ALA A 337 18.07 -1.95 7.75
C ALA A 337 17.60 -0.55 8.14
N ALA A 338 17.11 0.22 7.18
CA ALA A 338 16.62 1.58 7.41
C ALA A 338 15.46 1.62 8.41
N LEU A 339 14.45 0.76 8.22
CA LEU A 339 13.26 0.73 9.08
C LEU A 339 13.56 0.27 10.51
N ILE A 340 14.39 -0.76 10.66
CA ILE A 340 14.76 -1.28 11.98
C ILE A 340 15.70 -0.30 12.71
N ALA A 341 16.62 0.34 12.00
CA ALA A 341 17.46 1.37 12.58
C ALA A 341 16.67 2.62 12.99
N ASP A 342 15.66 3.04 12.19
CA ASP A 342 14.73 4.13 12.56
C ASP A 342 13.97 3.79 13.85
N LEU A 343 13.49 2.54 13.96
CA LEU A 343 12.76 2.06 15.14
C LEU A 343 13.64 2.06 16.40
N ILE A 344 14.89 1.58 16.30
CA ILE A 344 15.79 1.45 17.45
C ILE A 344 16.39 2.81 17.83
N TRP A 345 16.97 3.52 16.86
CA TRP A 345 17.79 4.72 17.11
C TRP A 345 16.95 5.99 17.24
N SER A 346 16.00 6.18 16.33
CA SER A 346 15.20 7.40 16.24
C SER A 346 13.84 7.28 16.94
N GLN A 347 13.50 6.08 17.46
CA GLN A 347 12.18 5.77 18.01
C GLN A 347 11.05 6.13 17.04
N LYS A 348 11.35 6.05 15.73
CA LYS A 348 10.44 6.38 14.64
C LYS A 348 10.01 5.08 13.98
N SER A 349 8.72 4.78 14.05
CA SER A 349 8.16 3.58 13.40
C SER A 349 7.49 3.97 12.09
N ASP A 350 7.94 3.40 10.97
CA ASP A 350 7.23 3.50 9.69
C ASP A 350 5.92 2.72 9.77
N PRO A 351 4.78 3.30 9.35
CA PRO A 351 3.49 2.62 9.39
C PRO A 351 3.48 1.23 8.73
N ILE A 352 4.34 1.02 7.72
CA ILE A 352 4.41 -0.26 7.00
C ILE A 352 4.83 -1.43 7.91
N LEU A 353 5.58 -1.17 8.99
CA LEU A 353 6.04 -2.20 9.93
C LEU A 353 4.88 -2.93 10.64
N SER A 354 3.73 -2.28 10.80
CA SER A 354 2.55 -2.87 11.45
C SER A 354 2.03 -4.10 10.70
N HIS A 355 2.12 -4.11 9.37
CA HIS A 355 1.73 -5.27 8.54
C HIS A 355 2.67 -6.46 8.69
N PHE A 356 3.89 -6.22 9.17
CA PHE A 356 4.94 -7.22 9.35
C PHE A 356 5.17 -7.55 10.84
N HIS A 357 4.35 -7.06 11.75
CA HIS A 357 4.49 -7.34 13.17
C HIS A 357 4.14 -8.80 13.50
N TYR A 358 4.86 -9.42 14.45
CA TYR A 358 4.70 -10.85 14.79
C TYR A 358 3.32 -11.20 15.35
N SER A 359 2.59 -10.22 15.90
CA SER A 359 1.25 -10.40 16.47
C SER A 359 0.19 -10.85 15.45
N ARG A 360 0.42 -10.66 14.15
CA ARG A 360 -0.51 -11.13 13.10
C ARG A 360 -0.72 -12.65 13.09
N PHE A 361 0.21 -13.40 13.70
CA PHE A 361 0.08 -14.85 13.87
C PHE A 361 -0.61 -15.27 15.16
N HIS A 362 -0.94 -14.32 16.05
CA HIS A 362 -1.59 -14.60 17.32
C HIS A 362 -3.13 -14.62 17.21
N SER A 363 -3.66 -14.59 15.98
CA SER A 363 -5.08 -14.72 15.68
C SER A 363 -5.38 -16.05 14.97
N GLN A 364 -5.54 -17.13 15.75
CA GLN A 364 -6.45 -18.26 15.46
C GLN A 364 -6.56 -19.22 16.66
N SER A 365 -7.48 -18.93 17.58
CA SER A 365 -8.29 -19.97 18.25
C SER A 365 -9.58 -19.33 18.79
N SER A 366 -10.52 -19.06 17.90
CA SER A 366 -11.94 -18.98 18.26
C SER A 366 -12.74 -19.67 17.17
N THR A 367 -12.57 -20.99 17.06
CA THR A 367 -13.74 -21.83 16.79
C THR A 367 -14.77 -21.47 17.87
N PRO A 368 -16.03 -21.15 17.51
CA PRO A 368 -17.08 -21.14 18.50
C PRO A 368 -17.25 -22.60 18.94
N THR A 369 -16.55 -23.00 20.00
CA THR A 369 -16.94 -24.16 20.77
C THR A 369 -18.37 -23.91 21.20
N SER A 370 -19.29 -24.76 20.76
CA SER A 370 -20.62 -24.87 21.32
C SER A 370 -20.49 -25.02 22.84
N MET A 371 -20.61 -23.90 23.55
CA MET A 371 -20.89 -23.95 24.98
C MET A 371 -22.39 -24.15 25.10
N PHE A 372 -22.75 -25.33 25.59
CA PHE A 372 -24.04 -25.59 26.19
C PHE A 372 -24.36 -24.49 27.21
N THR A 373 -25.21 -23.54 26.83
CA THR A 373 -25.91 -22.72 27.81
C THR A 373 -27.10 -23.51 28.31
N HIS A 374 -26.95 -24.07 29.51
CA HIS A 374 -28.09 -24.45 30.33
C HIS A 374 -29.01 -23.23 30.48
N SER A 375 -30.28 -23.44 30.16
CA SER A 375 -31.36 -22.48 30.38
C SER A 375 -31.45 -22.11 31.86
N ALA A 376 -31.06 -20.89 32.21
CA ALA A 376 -31.49 -20.25 33.44
C ALA A 376 -32.43 -19.10 33.06
N ASN A 377 -33.72 -19.33 33.30
CA ASN A 377 -34.78 -18.34 33.23
C ASN A 377 -34.40 -17.12 34.07
N PHE A 378 -34.28 -15.95 33.42
CA PHE A 378 -34.59 -14.69 34.08
C PHE A 378 -35.83 -14.09 33.44
N SER A 379 -36.80 -13.88 34.34
CA SER A 379 -38.15 -13.39 34.13
C SER A 379 -38.22 -12.06 33.41
N LYS A 380 -39.26 -11.95 32.58
CA LYS A 380 -39.78 -10.73 31.95
C LYS A 380 -39.70 -9.51 32.87
N GLY A 381 -38.95 -8.51 32.43
CA GLY A 381 -39.16 -7.11 32.76
C GLY A 381 -39.43 -6.35 31.46
N ASN A 382 -40.69 -6.01 31.20
CA ASN A 382 -41.04 -5.04 30.18
C ASN A 382 -40.40 -3.69 30.55
N ILE A 383 -39.44 -3.23 29.76
CA ILE A 383 -39.14 -1.81 29.65
C ILE A 383 -39.31 -1.48 28.18
N ALA A 384 -40.39 -0.78 27.87
CA ALA A 384 -40.54 -0.07 26.62
C ALA A 384 -39.40 0.95 26.53
N VAL A 385 -38.55 0.82 25.51
CA VAL A 385 -37.55 1.84 25.16
C VAL A 385 -38.06 2.55 23.91
N GLU A 386 -39.19 3.22 24.06
CA GLU A 386 -39.52 4.37 23.23
C GLU A 386 -39.10 5.62 24.02
N ASP A 387 -38.40 6.53 23.34
CA ASP A 387 -38.03 7.88 23.79
C ASP A 387 -37.09 8.03 24.99
N ALA A 388 -35.78 7.82 24.76
CA ALA A 388 -34.71 8.59 25.43
C ALA A 388 -33.32 8.35 24.79
N ILE A 389 -33.12 8.69 23.52
CA ILE A 389 -31.77 9.03 23.05
C ILE A 389 -31.75 10.55 22.90
N HIS A 390 -31.45 11.23 24.00
CA HIS A 390 -30.96 12.61 23.90
C HIS A 390 -29.70 12.56 23.02
N ARG A 391 -29.85 12.89 21.73
CA ARG A 391 -28.73 13.06 20.80
C ARG A 391 -27.87 14.17 21.38
N VAL A 392 -26.67 13.82 21.84
CA VAL A 392 -25.64 14.81 22.11
C VAL A 392 -25.28 15.41 20.75
N SER A 393 -25.89 16.55 20.39
CA SER A 393 -25.65 17.24 19.12
C SER A 393 -24.33 18.00 19.22
N ILE A 394 -23.22 17.26 19.14
CA ILE A 394 -21.87 17.82 19.07
C ILE A 394 -21.58 18.48 17.72
N ASP A 395 -22.38 18.19 16.69
CA ASP A 395 -22.20 18.75 15.35
C ASP A 395 -22.92 20.09 15.20
N ALA A 396 -22.16 21.10 14.79
CA ALA A 396 -22.73 22.36 14.35
C ALA A 396 -23.31 22.20 12.93
N PRO A 397 -24.40 22.90 12.60
CA PRO A 397 -24.91 22.94 11.24
C PRO A 397 -23.85 23.40 10.23
N LEU A 398 -23.89 22.85 9.01
CA LEU A 398 -23.05 23.28 7.90
C LEU A 398 -23.49 24.68 7.44
N VAL A 399 -22.56 25.64 7.40
CA VAL A 399 -22.83 27.00 6.90
C VAL A 399 -22.04 27.25 5.63
N ILE A 400 -22.73 27.56 4.53
CA ILE A 400 -22.10 27.96 3.26
C ILE A 400 -22.72 29.29 2.85
N ALA A 401 -21.88 30.30 2.58
CA ALA A 401 -22.33 31.64 2.19
C ALA A 401 -23.46 32.22 3.08
N GLY A 402 -23.37 32.00 4.40
CA GLY A 402 -24.36 32.47 5.38
C GLY A 402 -25.64 31.64 5.49
N LYS A 403 -25.82 30.61 4.65
CA LYS A 403 -26.97 29.70 4.72
C LYS A 403 -26.63 28.43 5.50
N THR A 404 -27.55 28.05 6.38
CA THR A 404 -27.39 26.92 7.30
C THR A 404 -28.08 25.65 6.81
N PHE A 405 -27.38 24.52 6.91
CA PHE A 405 -27.83 23.19 6.52
C PHE A 405 -27.56 22.18 7.64
N GLN A 406 -28.48 21.26 7.84
CA GLN A 406 -28.39 20.14 8.79
C GLN A 406 -27.75 18.91 8.15
N SER A 407 -27.89 18.74 6.84
CA SER A 407 -27.26 17.63 6.12
C SER A 407 -25.90 18.03 5.56
N ARG A 408 -24.93 17.12 5.68
CA ARG A 408 -23.59 17.23 5.10
C ARG A 408 -23.46 16.46 3.78
N LEU A 409 -24.53 15.79 3.34
CA LEU A 409 -24.58 15.13 2.04
C LEU A 409 -25.32 16.01 1.03
N MET A 410 -24.69 16.24 -0.11
CA MET A 410 -25.28 16.83 -1.30
C MET A 410 -25.38 15.75 -2.38
N THR A 411 -26.42 15.81 -3.20
CA THR A 411 -26.58 14.90 -4.34
C THR A 411 -27.02 15.66 -5.59
N GLY A 412 -27.24 14.96 -6.70
CA GLY A 412 -27.69 15.54 -7.96
C GLY A 412 -28.97 14.91 -8.49
N THR A 413 -29.40 15.42 -9.63
CA THR A 413 -30.61 14.98 -10.35
C THR A 413 -30.30 14.13 -11.58
N GLY A 414 -29.01 13.97 -11.94
CA GLY A 414 -28.60 13.30 -13.17
C GLY A 414 -28.40 11.79 -13.03
N LYS A 415 -28.61 11.07 -14.14
CA LYS A 415 -28.30 9.63 -14.35
C LYS A 415 -29.21 8.60 -13.65
N TYR A 416 -30.31 9.03 -13.02
CA TYR A 416 -31.33 8.11 -12.50
C TYR A 416 -32.11 7.45 -13.63
N ARG A 417 -32.63 6.24 -13.37
CA ARG A 417 -33.45 5.49 -14.34
C ARG A 417 -34.87 6.05 -14.45
N SER A 418 -35.38 6.67 -13.38
CA SER A 418 -36.68 7.33 -13.35
C SER A 418 -36.68 8.54 -12.39
N ILE A 419 -37.64 9.45 -12.58
CA ILE A 419 -37.87 10.59 -11.68
C ILE A 419 -38.26 10.10 -10.27
N GLU A 420 -39.01 9.02 -10.18
CA GLU A 420 -39.43 8.44 -8.90
C GLU A 420 -38.24 7.92 -8.09
N GLU A 421 -37.30 7.19 -8.71
CA GLU A 421 -36.08 6.75 -8.03
C GLU A 421 -35.24 7.95 -7.55
N MET A 422 -35.16 9.02 -8.35
CA MET A 422 -34.47 10.26 -7.98
C MET A 422 -35.13 10.91 -6.76
N GLN A 423 -36.46 11.06 -6.76
CA GLN A 423 -37.22 11.63 -5.64
C GLN A 423 -37.03 10.81 -4.35
N GLN A 424 -37.21 9.49 -4.44
CA GLN A 424 -37.03 8.59 -3.32
C GLN A 424 -35.59 8.65 -2.78
N SER A 425 -34.58 8.76 -3.65
CA SER A 425 -33.17 8.89 -3.26
C SER A 425 -32.88 10.22 -2.56
N ILE A 426 -33.43 11.33 -3.06
CA ILE A 426 -33.27 12.65 -2.42
C ILE A 426 -33.89 12.63 -1.03
N VAL A 427 -35.10 12.08 -0.89
CA VAL A 427 -35.76 11.93 0.43
C VAL A 427 -34.95 11.02 1.35
N ALA A 428 -34.52 9.85 0.88
CA ALA A 428 -33.77 8.88 1.68
C ALA A 428 -32.38 9.39 2.11
N SER A 429 -31.74 10.21 1.27
CA SER A 429 -30.47 10.86 1.61
C SER A 429 -30.60 11.93 2.70
N GLY A 430 -31.80 12.48 2.90
CA GLY A 430 -31.99 13.66 3.76
C GLY A 430 -31.17 14.88 3.33
N CYS A 431 -30.64 14.92 2.10
CA CYS A 431 -29.87 16.05 1.60
C CYS A 431 -30.76 17.30 1.51
N GLN A 432 -30.14 18.45 1.77
CA GLN A 432 -30.81 19.74 1.67
C GLN A 432 -30.26 20.59 0.54
N ILE A 433 -29.22 20.12 -0.14
CA ILE A 433 -28.63 20.76 -1.32
C ILE A 433 -28.64 19.74 -2.45
N VAL A 434 -29.32 20.08 -3.54
CA VAL A 434 -29.41 19.23 -4.73
C VAL A 434 -28.88 19.98 -5.93
N THR A 435 -27.91 19.39 -6.62
CA THR A 435 -27.33 19.97 -7.81
C THR A 435 -28.12 19.69 -9.08
N VAL A 436 -28.26 20.72 -9.93
CA VAL A 436 -29.06 20.70 -11.16
C VAL A 436 -28.24 21.25 -12.32
N ALA A 437 -28.17 20.48 -13.41
CA ALA A 437 -27.49 20.89 -14.63
C ALA A 437 -28.34 21.87 -15.43
N VAL A 438 -27.93 23.14 -15.46
CA VAL A 438 -28.71 24.24 -16.04
C VAL A 438 -28.93 24.05 -17.55
N ARG A 439 -27.90 23.59 -18.29
CA ARG A 439 -27.99 23.37 -19.76
C ARG A 439 -29.11 22.39 -20.15
N ARG A 440 -29.39 21.37 -19.31
CA ARG A 440 -30.37 20.32 -19.63
C ARG A 440 -31.82 20.78 -19.49
N VAL A 441 -32.08 21.79 -18.65
CA VAL A 441 -33.42 22.37 -18.47
C VAL A 441 -33.83 23.21 -19.67
N GLN A 442 -32.87 23.86 -20.34
CA GLN A 442 -33.16 24.67 -21.54
C GLN A 442 -33.45 23.83 -22.79
N THR A 443 -32.81 22.67 -22.95
CA THR A 443 -32.86 21.91 -24.22
C THR A 443 -34.07 20.99 -24.37
N LYS A 444 -35.05 21.00 -23.43
CA LYS A 444 -36.16 20.03 -23.37
C LYS A 444 -35.70 18.57 -23.64
N ALA A 445 -34.53 18.21 -23.11
CA ALA A 445 -34.00 16.87 -23.30
C ALA A 445 -34.89 15.86 -22.56
N ALA A 446 -35.16 14.71 -23.18
CA ALA A 446 -36.03 13.67 -22.62
C ALA A 446 -35.63 13.34 -21.17
N GLY A 447 -36.60 13.41 -20.24
CA GLY A 447 -36.43 13.14 -18.80
C GLY A 447 -36.39 14.35 -17.86
N HIS A 448 -36.45 15.59 -18.36
CA HIS A 448 -36.36 16.81 -17.53
C HIS A 448 -37.56 17.76 -17.62
N GLU A 449 -38.59 17.45 -18.42
CA GLU A 449 -39.76 18.33 -18.60
C GLU A 449 -40.54 18.61 -17.30
N ASN A 450 -40.27 17.88 -16.21
CA ASN A 450 -40.94 18.02 -14.92
C ASN A 450 -39.99 18.26 -13.72
N LEU A 451 -38.71 18.60 -13.90
CA LEU A 451 -37.77 18.72 -12.76
C LEU A 451 -38.20 19.81 -11.75
N ALA A 452 -38.76 20.91 -12.24
CA ALA A 452 -39.30 21.98 -11.41
C ALA A 452 -40.45 21.50 -10.51
N GLU A 453 -41.27 20.56 -10.99
CA GLU A 453 -42.41 19.99 -10.28
C GLU A 453 -42.04 18.74 -9.47
N ALA A 454 -40.91 18.10 -9.80
CA ALA A 454 -40.49 16.84 -9.20
C ALA A 454 -39.94 16.99 -7.78
N LEU A 455 -39.52 18.19 -7.37
CA LEU A 455 -38.91 18.41 -6.06
C LEU A 455 -39.59 19.57 -5.33
N ASP A 456 -39.69 19.42 -4.01
CA ASP A 456 -40.17 20.48 -3.14
C ASP A 456 -39.02 21.47 -2.85
N TRP A 457 -38.90 22.48 -3.71
CA TRP A 457 -37.87 23.52 -3.64
C TRP A 457 -38.01 24.45 -2.43
N THR A 458 -39.08 24.31 -1.63
CA THR A 458 -39.21 24.98 -0.34
C THR A 458 -38.40 24.27 0.76
N LYS A 459 -38.14 22.97 0.58
CA LYS A 459 -37.35 22.14 1.52
C LYS A 459 -35.92 21.90 1.05
N ILE A 460 -35.68 21.97 -0.26
CA ILE A 460 -34.39 21.69 -0.89
C ILE A 460 -33.80 22.97 -1.46
N TRP A 461 -32.55 23.26 -1.10
CA TRP A 461 -31.78 24.33 -1.70
C TRP A 461 -31.18 23.88 -3.03
N MET A 462 -31.43 24.66 -4.08
CA MET A 462 -30.93 24.34 -5.39
C MET A 462 -29.45 24.73 -5.51
N LEU A 463 -28.62 23.85 -6.09
CA LEU A 463 -27.24 24.16 -6.46
C LEU A 463 -27.08 24.08 -7.99
N PRO A 464 -27.33 25.18 -8.72
CA PRO A 464 -27.11 25.22 -10.16
C PRO A 464 -25.65 24.87 -10.48
N ASN A 465 -25.43 23.99 -11.45
CA ASN A 465 -24.08 23.65 -11.91
C ASN A 465 -23.86 24.00 -13.38
N THR A 466 -22.59 24.23 -13.72
CA THR A 466 -22.15 24.56 -15.07
C THR A 466 -21.66 23.34 -15.86
N ALA A 467 -22.15 22.14 -15.51
CA ALA A 467 -21.75 20.89 -16.15
C ALA A 467 -21.86 20.97 -17.69
N GLY A 468 -20.80 20.50 -18.36
CA GLY A 468 -20.67 20.53 -19.81
C GLY A 468 -20.12 21.83 -20.39
N CYS A 469 -19.73 22.81 -19.57
CA CYS A 469 -18.98 23.98 -20.05
C CYS A 469 -17.49 23.64 -20.15
N GLU A 470 -16.89 23.99 -21.29
CA GLU A 470 -15.46 23.72 -21.57
C GLU A 470 -14.58 24.94 -21.28
N THR A 471 -15.16 26.14 -21.25
CA THR A 471 -14.45 27.42 -21.07
C THR A 471 -15.02 28.23 -19.90
N ALA A 472 -14.20 29.16 -19.39
CA ALA A 472 -14.61 30.07 -18.31
C ALA A 472 -15.81 30.93 -18.72
N GLU A 473 -15.82 31.45 -19.94
CA GLU A 473 -16.89 32.31 -20.47
C GLU A 473 -18.23 31.56 -20.56
N GLU A 474 -18.20 30.29 -20.97
CA GLU A 474 -19.38 29.44 -20.98
C GLU A 474 -19.91 29.20 -19.58
N ALA A 475 -19.03 28.85 -18.64
CA ALA A 475 -19.42 28.59 -17.26
C ALA A 475 -20.04 29.84 -16.61
N ILE A 476 -19.47 31.03 -16.82
CA ILE A 476 -20.02 32.30 -16.32
C ILE A 476 -21.44 32.54 -16.88
N ARG A 477 -21.66 32.32 -18.19
CA ARG A 477 -22.98 32.49 -18.81
C ARG A 477 -24.01 31.52 -18.22
N VAL A 478 -23.63 30.26 -18.05
CA VAL A 478 -24.49 29.22 -17.48
C VAL A 478 -24.78 29.47 -16.00
N ALA A 479 -23.82 29.96 -15.23
CA ALA A 479 -24.01 30.36 -13.84
C ALA A 479 -25.07 31.45 -13.67
N ARG A 480 -25.02 32.49 -14.52
CA ARG A 480 -26.02 33.58 -14.54
C ARG A 480 -27.42 33.06 -14.80
N LEU A 481 -27.56 32.15 -15.77
CA LEU A 481 -28.82 31.49 -16.05
C LEU A 481 -29.29 30.61 -14.88
N GLY A 482 -28.36 29.90 -14.22
CA GLY A 482 -28.65 29.09 -13.04
C GLY A 482 -29.24 29.91 -11.90
N ARG A 483 -28.73 31.13 -11.67
CA ARG A 483 -29.28 32.07 -10.68
C ARG A 483 -30.71 32.49 -11.04
N GLU A 484 -30.98 32.82 -12.30
CA GLU A 484 -32.35 33.17 -12.72
C GLU A 484 -33.31 31.99 -12.60
N MET A 485 -32.84 30.76 -12.87
CA MET A 485 -33.63 29.54 -12.65
C MET A 485 -33.98 29.32 -11.17
N ALA A 486 -33.03 29.55 -10.26
CA ALA A 486 -33.29 29.45 -8.83
C ALA A 486 -34.34 30.46 -8.36
N LYS A 487 -34.31 31.70 -8.89
CA LYS A 487 -35.35 32.71 -8.63
C LYS A 487 -36.72 32.25 -9.09
N LEU A 488 -36.83 31.66 -10.29
CA LEU A 488 -38.09 31.13 -10.83
C LEU A 488 -38.67 29.99 -9.96
N LEU A 489 -37.82 29.26 -9.24
CA LEU A 489 -38.21 28.21 -8.29
C LEU A 489 -38.47 28.76 -6.87
N GLY A 490 -38.56 30.09 -6.70
CA GLY A 490 -38.89 30.75 -5.44
C GLY A 490 -37.70 30.96 -4.50
N GLN A 491 -36.46 30.79 -4.97
CA GLN A 491 -35.24 31.01 -4.19
C GLN A 491 -34.57 32.32 -4.62
N GLU A 492 -35.21 33.46 -4.32
CA GLU A 492 -34.79 34.79 -4.81
C GLU A 492 -33.37 35.18 -4.42
N ASP A 493 -32.94 34.79 -3.22
CA ASP A 493 -31.62 35.07 -2.67
C ASP A 493 -30.58 33.98 -2.98
N ASN A 494 -30.90 33.01 -3.82
CA ASN A 494 -29.99 31.91 -4.13
C ASN A 494 -28.95 32.32 -5.18
N ASN A 495 -27.77 32.65 -4.68
CA ASN A 495 -26.59 32.99 -5.48
C ASN A 495 -25.58 31.83 -5.61
N PHE A 496 -25.95 30.60 -5.25
CA PHE A 496 -25.04 29.46 -5.29
C PHE A 496 -24.75 29.03 -6.72
N VAL A 497 -23.52 28.64 -6.98
CA VAL A 497 -23.15 27.97 -8.24
C VAL A 497 -22.07 26.93 -7.97
N LYS A 498 -22.33 25.69 -8.39
CA LYS A 498 -21.29 24.68 -8.53
C LYS A 498 -20.55 24.94 -9.84
N LEU A 499 -19.35 25.51 -9.72
CA LEU A 499 -18.57 25.93 -10.87
C LEU A 499 -17.73 24.75 -11.38
N GLU A 500 -18.01 24.33 -12.60
CA GLU A 500 -17.35 23.26 -13.34
C GLU A 500 -16.91 23.79 -14.70
N VAL A 501 -15.60 23.76 -14.97
CA VAL A 501 -14.98 24.05 -16.27
C VAL A 501 -14.17 22.82 -16.68
N ILE A 502 -14.70 22.04 -17.62
CA ILE A 502 -14.17 20.71 -17.95
C ILE A 502 -14.00 20.60 -19.47
N PRO A 503 -12.81 20.96 -20.01
CA PRO A 503 -12.55 20.85 -21.44
C PRO A 503 -12.22 19.42 -21.89
N ASP A 504 -11.86 18.52 -20.95
CA ASP A 504 -11.55 17.13 -21.28
C ASP A 504 -12.80 16.23 -21.24
N PRO A 505 -13.28 15.75 -22.41
CA PRO A 505 -14.48 14.92 -22.46
C PRO A 505 -14.21 13.47 -22.02
N LYS A 506 -12.95 13.03 -21.94
CA LYS A 506 -12.59 11.63 -21.66
C LYS A 506 -12.42 11.36 -20.18
N TYR A 507 -11.56 12.11 -19.50
CA TYR A 507 -11.29 11.91 -18.07
C TYR A 507 -12.07 12.86 -17.18
N LEU A 508 -12.78 13.84 -17.76
CA LEU A 508 -13.64 14.78 -17.04
C LEU A 508 -12.89 15.54 -15.92
N LEU A 509 -11.62 15.87 -16.17
CA LEU A 509 -10.80 16.64 -15.23
C LEU A 509 -11.08 18.13 -15.38
N PRO A 510 -11.24 18.87 -14.26
CA PRO A 510 -11.48 20.31 -14.33
C PRO A 510 -10.21 21.06 -14.74
N ASP A 511 -10.38 22.10 -15.56
CA ASP A 511 -9.30 23.03 -15.90
C ASP A 511 -9.04 23.99 -14.73
N PRO A 512 -7.85 23.95 -14.11
CA PRO A 512 -7.53 24.81 -12.98
C PRO A 512 -7.52 26.30 -13.34
N ILE A 513 -7.11 26.67 -14.57
CA ILE A 513 -6.97 28.07 -14.97
C ILE A 513 -8.33 28.66 -15.31
N GLY A 514 -9.10 27.99 -16.16
CA GLY A 514 -10.46 28.41 -16.50
C GLY A 514 -11.38 28.46 -15.29
N THR A 515 -11.23 27.51 -14.34
CA THR A 515 -12.00 27.54 -13.09
C THR A 515 -11.68 28.77 -12.24
N LEU A 516 -10.39 29.12 -12.07
CA LEU A 516 -9.99 30.30 -11.32
C LEU A 516 -10.48 31.60 -12.00
N GLN A 517 -10.33 31.71 -13.32
CA GLN A 517 -10.81 32.87 -14.08
C GLN A 517 -12.33 33.07 -13.94
N ALA A 518 -13.11 31.99 -14.06
CA ALA A 518 -14.55 32.05 -13.88
C ALA A 518 -14.95 32.39 -12.44
N ALA A 519 -14.25 31.84 -11.44
CA ALA A 519 -14.49 32.13 -10.04
C ALA A 519 -14.27 33.61 -9.70
N GLU A 520 -13.16 34.20 -10.17
CA GLU A 520 -12.87 35.63 -9.97
C GLU A 520 -13.98 36.55 -10.47
N GLN A 521 -14.55 36.23 -11.63
CA GLN A 521 -15.63 37.01 -12.21
C GLN A 521 -16.95 36.80 -11.46
N LEU A 522 -17.28 35.55 -11.14
CA LEU A 522 -18.55 35.21 -10.48
C LEU A 522 -18.60 35.73 -9.03
N VAL A 523 -17.50 35.66 -8.28
CA VAL A 523 -17.43 36.23 -6.93
C VAL A 523 -17.63 37.75 -6.97
N LYS A 524 -17.03 38.45 -7.93
CA LYS A 524 -17.27 39.91 -8.14
C LYS A 524 -18.73 40.22 -8.47
N GLU A 525 -19.44 39.29 -9.10
CA GLU A 525 -20.88 39.40 -9.42
C GLU A 525 -21.81 38.97 -8.26
N GLY A 526 -21.24 38.66 -7.08
CA GLY A 526 -21.99 38.31 -5.88
C GLY A 526 -22.44 36.85 -5.82
N PHE A 527 -21.85 35.96 -6.63
CA PHE A 527 -22.13 34.53 -6.53
C PHE A 527 -21.45 33.90 -5.31
N ALA A 528 -22.16 32.99 -4.66
CA ALA A 528 -21.56 32.00 -3.77
C ALA A 528 -21.00 30.86 -4.63
N VAL A 529 -19.71 30.97 -4.99
CA VAL A 529 -19.04 30.03 -5.89
C VAL A 529 -18.55 28.81 -5.11
N LEU A 530 -18.93 27.62 -5.57
CA LEU A 530 -18.48 26.32 -5.09
C LEU A 530 -17.71 25.62 -6.22
N PRO A 531 -16.38 25.83 -6.34
CA PRO A 531 -15.59 25.38 -7.47
C PRO A 531 -15.20 23.90 -7.37
N TYR A 532 -15.49 23.14 -8.42
CA TYR A 532 -15.02 21.77 -8.61
C TYR A 532 -13.60 21.76 -9.16
N ILE A 533 -12.66 21.18 -8.41
CA ILE A 533 -11.23 21.23 -8.73
C ILE A 533 -10.54 19.89 -8.58
N ASN A 534 -9.37 19.77 -9.22
CA ASN A 534 -8.40 18.75 -8.85
C ASN A 534 -8.01 18.93 -7.37
N ALA A 535 -7.59 17.86 -6.71
CA ALA A 535 -7.06 17.94 -5.35
C ALA A 535 -5.66 18.61 -5.34
N ASP A 536 -5.65 19.93 -5.54
CA ASP A 536 -4.49 20.81 -5.59
C ASP A 536 -4.61 21.84 -4.44
N PRO A 537 -3.78 21.73 -3.40
CA PRO A 537 -3.79 22.66 -2.27
C PRO A 537 -3.52 24.12 -2.65
N MET A 538 -2.70 24.38 -3.67
CA MET A 538 -2.37 25.74 -4.09
C MET A 538 -3.53 26.40 -4.82
N LEU A 539 -4.20 25.65 -5.70
CA LEU A 539 -5.40 26.14 -6.36
C LEU A 539 -6.54 26.38 -5.36
N ALA A 540 -6.75 25.44 -4.41
CA ALA A 540 -7.75 25.59 -3.37
C ALA A 540 -7.53 26.88 -2.56
N LYS A 541 -6.28 27.15 -2.17
CA LYS A 541 -5.94 28.38 -1.44
C LYS A 541 -6.21 29.64 -2.26
N ARG A 542 -5.86 29.65 -3.54
CA ARG A 542 -6.16 30.79 -4.43
C ARG A 542 -7.65 31.03 -4.59
N LEU A 543 -8.45 29.97 -4.71
CA LEU A 543 -9.91 30.07 -4.84
C LEU A 543 -10.56 30.60 -3.54
N GLU A 544 -10.05 30.20 -2.39
CA GLU A 544 -10.41 30.81 -1.10
C GLU A 544 -10.08 32.30 -1.08
N ASP A 545 -8.87 32.70 -1.47
CA ASP A 545 -8.43 34.10 -1.46
C ASP A 545 -9.23 34.98 -2.45
N VAL A 546 -9.73 34.38 -3.54
CA VAL A 546 -10.67 35.03 -4.47
C VAL A 546 -12.03 35.32 -3.82
N GLY A 547 -12.41 34.56 -2.79
CA GLY A 547 -13.68 34.67 -2.08
C GLY A 547 -14.71 33.59 -2.45
N CYS A 548 -14.27 32.42 -2.93
CA CYS A 548 -15.18 31.28 -3.11
C CYS A 548 -15.82 30.88 -1.77
N ALA A 549 -17.08 30.43 -1.82
CA ALA A 549 -17.83 30.06 -0.61
C ALA A 549 -17.41 28.70 -0.05
N THR A 550 -16.83 27.83 -0.90
CA THR A 550 -16.23 26.54 -0.54
C THR A 550 -15.04 26.25 -1.47
N VAL A 551 -14.37 25.13 -1.25
CA VAL A 551 -13.58 24.43 -2.29
C VAL A 551 -14.05 23.00 -2.42
N MET A 552 -14.13 22.48 -3.65
CA MET A 552 -14.64 21.14 -3.92
C MET A 552 -13.60 20.24 -4.60
N PRO A 553 -12.59 19.72 -3.87
CA PRO A 553 -11.58 18.84 -4.44
C PRO A 553 -12.16 17.47 -4.81
N LEU A 554 -11.73 16.96 -5.96
CA LEU A 554 -12.12 15.63 -6.42
C LEU A 554 -11.39 14.50 -5.67
N ALA A 555 -12.12 13.47 -5.25
CA ALA A 555 -11.55 12.23 -4.71
C ALA A 555 -10.86 11.39 -5.79
N SER A 556 -11.55 11.27 -6.93
CA SER A 556 -11.09 10.67 -8.20
C SER A 556 -12.01 11.16 -9.32
N PRO A 557 -11.68 10.95 -10.61
CA PRO A 557 -12.44 11.51 -11.73
C PRO A 557 -13.95 11.24 -11.67
N ILE A 558 -14.76 12.18 -12.15
CA ILE A 558 -16.24 12.11 -12.08
C ILE A 558 -16.76 10.81 -12.68
N GLY A 559 -17.58 10.08 -11.90
CA GLY A 559 -18.23 8.86 -12.36
C GLY A 559 -17.33 7.63 -12.43
N SER A 560 -16.06 7.73 -12.01
CA SER A 560 -15.12 6.60 -12.00
C SER A 560 -15.37 5.61 -10.86
N GLY A 561 -15.85 6.09 -9.70
CA GLY A 561 -16.06 5.26 -8.50
C GLY A 561 -14.77 4.66 -7.93
N GLN A 562 -13.61 5.29 -8.16
CA GLN A 562 -12.30 4.76 -7.74
C GLN A 562 -11.96 5.08 -6.27
N GLY A 563 -12.83 5.76 -5.54
CA GLY A 563 -12.64 6.15 -4.16
C GLY A 563 -11.69 7.34 -3.99
N LEU A 564 -11.16 7.51 -2.77
CA LEU A 564 -10.29 8.62 -2.34
C LEU A 564 -8.83 8.46 -2.81
N LYS A 565 -8.58 8.48 -4.12
CA LYS A 565 -7.21 8.34 -4.68
C LYS A 565 -6.30 9.52 -4.35
N THR A 566 -6.87 10.69 -4.09
CA THR A 566 -6.16 11.94 -3.79
C THR A 566 -6.16 12.29 -2.30
N THR A 567 -6.35 11.29 -1.41
CA THR A 567 -6.51 11.48 0.05
C THR A 567 -5.47 12.43 0.67
N ALA A 568 -4.17 12.26 0.36
CA ALA A 568 -3.12 13.08 0.95
C ALA A 568 -3.29 14.58 0.61
N ASN A 569 -3.68 14.90 -0.62
CA ASN A 569 -3.89 16.28 -1.03
C ASN A 569 -5.19 16.86 -0.46
N ILE A 570 -6.24 16.05 -0.36
CA ILE A 570 -7.50 16.45 0.29
C ILE A 570 -7.25 16.78 1.77
N GLN A 571 -6.45 15.96 2.47
CA GLN A 571 -6.08 16.23 3.86
C GLN A 571 -5.37 17.59 4.00
N ILE A 572 -4.42 17.90 3.12
CA ILE A 572 -3.71 19.19 3.11
C ILE A 572 -4.70 20.35 2.85
N ILE A 573 -5.69 20.18 1.98
CA ILE A 573 -6.73 21.20 1.72
C ILE A 573 -7.58 21.41 2.97
N ILE A 574 -8.05 20.33 3.61
CA ILE A 574 -8.85 20.39 4.85
C ILE A 574 -8.08 21.11 5.96
N GLU A 575 -6.79 20.83 6.11
CA GLU A 575 -5.97 21.45 7.18
C GLU A 575 -5.71 22.94 6.98
N ASN A 576 -5.70 23.43 5.72
CA ASN A 576 -5.30 24.80 5.40
C ASN A 576 -6.45 25.75 5.05
N ALA A 577 -7.60 25.23 4.60
CA ALA A 577 -8.74 26.05 4.19
C ALA A 577 -9.50 26.61 5.41
N ASN A 578 -9.89 27.89 5.37
CA ASN A 578 -10.78 28.49 6.38
C ASN A 578 -12.24 28.55 5.92
N ILE A 579 -12.51 28.06 4.72
CA ILE A 579 -13.85 27.91 4.15
C ILE A 579 -14.20 26.42 4.05
N PRO A 580 -15.50 26.05 4.00
CA PRO A 580 -15.90 24.66 3.98
C PRO A 580 -15.27 23.87 2.81
N VAL A 581 -14.79 22.66 3.12
CA VAL A 581 -14.24 21.73 2.12
C VAL A 581 -15.28 20.65 1.80
N VAL A 582 -15.68 20.56 0.54
CA VAL A 582 -16.68 19.58 0.07
C VAL A 582 -16.00 18.55 -0.83
N VAL A 583 -15.85 17.31 -0.38
CA VAL A 583 -15.28 16.28 -1.25
C VAL A 583 -16.31 15.91 -2.32
N ASP A 584 -15.96 16.16 -3.58
CA ASP A 584 -16.83 15.90 -4.74
C ASP A 584 -16.28 14.78 -5.60
N ALA A 585 -17.16 14.07 -6.29
CA ALA A 585 -16.83 13.02 -7.24
C ALA A 585 -16.00 11.87 -6.64
N GLY A 586 -15.78 10.82 -7.44
CA GLY A 586 -14.88 9.71 -7.10
C GLY A 586 -15.33 8.73 -6.02
N ILE A 587 -16.11 9.15 -5.03
CA ILE A 587 -16.66 8.27 -3.97
C ILE A 587 -17.66 7.29 -4.58
N GLY A 588 -17.37 5.99 -4.42
CA GLY A 588 -18.15 4.87 -4.94
C GLY A 588 -18.92 4.09 -3.87
N ALA A 589 -18.44 4.09 -2.61
CA ALA A 589 -19.04 3.32 -1.52
C ALA A 589 -19.26 4.13 -0.22
N PRO A 590 -20.23 3.74 0.63
CA PRO A 590 -20.45 4.40 1.93
C PRO A 590 -19.21 4.41 2.85
N SER A 591 -18.37 3.38 2.82
CA SER A 591 -17.12 3.36 3.60
C SER A 591 -16.16 4.49 3.22
N GLU A 592 -16.13 4.87 1.94
CA GLU A 592 -15.30 5.96 1.43
C GLU A 592 -15.90 7.32 1.78
N ALA A 593 -17.24 7.44 1.78
CA ALA A 593 -17.95 8.62 2.27
C ALA A 593 -17.66 8.86 3.77
N ALA A 594 -17.72 7.81 4.58
CA ALA A 594 -17.36 7.88 6.00
C ALA A 594 -15.89 8.30 6.18
N GLN A 595 -14.97 7.71 5.41
CA GLN A 595 -13.56 8.06 5.44
C GLN A 595 -13.33 9.53 5.10
N ALA A 596 -13.99 10.08 4.07
CA ALA A 596 -13.85 11.50 3.71
C ALA A 596 -14.29 12.43 4.86
N MET A 597 -15.39 12.11 5.55
CA MET A 597 -15.83 12.88 6.72
C MET A 597 -14.91 12.71 7.93
N GLU A 598 -14.33 11.52 8.13
CA GLU A 598 -13.34 11.28 9.19
C GLU A 598 -12.04 12.07 9.00
N LEU A 599 -11.66 12.39 7.75
CA LEU A 599 -10.51 13.26 7.46
C LEU A 599 -10.77 14.72 7.89
N GLY A 600 -12.03 15.10 8.08
CA GLY A 600 -12.45 16.45 8.46
C GLY A 600 -13.13 17.22 7.34
N ALA A 601 -13.55 16.58 6.24
CA ALA A 601 -14.37 17.25 5.24
C ALA A 601 -15.67 17.79 5.87
N ASP A 602 -16.14 18.94 5.41
CA ASP A 602 -17.36 19.56 5.92
C ASP A 602 -18.61 18.97 5.28
N ALA A 603 -18.51 18.56 4.02
CA ALA A 603 -19.61 17.95 3.30
C ALA A 603 -19.10 17.03 2.16
N LEU A 604 -20.01 16.25 1.61
CA LEU A 604 -19.78 15.38 0.47
C LEU A 604 -20.77 15.72 -0.65
N LEU A 605 -20.34 15.69 -1.91
CA LEU A 605 -21.23 15.69 -3.06
C LEU A 605 -21.13 14.34 -3.79
N ILE A 606 -22.18 13.52 -3.67
CA ILE A 606 -22.20 12.16 -4.20
C ILE A 606 -23.47 11.98 -5.03
N ASN A 607 -23.33 11.91 -6.36
CA ASN A 607 -24.43 11.62 -7.27
C ASN A 607 -24.28 10.27 -7.99
N SER A 608 -23.20 10.06 -8.74
CA SER A 608 -23.09 8.92 -9.65
C SER A 608 -23.17 7.58 -8.91
N ALA A 609 -22.58 7.45 -7.71
CA ALA A 609 -22.65 6.24 -6.91
C ALA A 609 -24.08 5.93 -6.43
N ILE A 610 -24.89 6.96 -6.15
CA ILE A 610 -26.30 6.79 -5.77
C ILE A 610 -27.12 6.43 -7.02
N ALA A 611 -27.09 7.30 -8.03
CA ALA A 611 -27.94 7.22 -9.22
C ALA A 611 -27.71 5.94 -10.05
N LEU A 612 -26.47 5.44 -10.11
CA LEU A 612 -26.10 4.25 -10.89
C LEU A 612 -26.09 2.95 -10.07
N SER A 613 -26.43 3.01 -8.78
CA SER A 613 -26.50 1.81 -7.94
C SER A 613 -27.71 0.93 -8.33
N GLN A 614 -27.67 -0.34 -7.92
CA GLN A 614 -28.80 -1.24 -8.13
C GLN A 614 -30.08 -0.74 -7.43
N ASN A 615 -29.95 -0.17 -6.23
CA ASN A 615 -31.03 0.41 -5.44
C ASN A 615 -30.65 1.84 -4.98
N PRO A 616 -30.97 2.88 -5.77
CA PRO A 616 -30.60 4.26 -5.48
C PRO A 616 -31.10 4.79 -4.13
N PRO A 617 -32.37 4.58 -3.72
CA PRO A 617 -32.84 5.05 -2.41
C PRO A 617 -32.09 4.41 -1.23
N ALA A 618 -31.81 3.11 -1.28
CA ALA A 618 -31.03 2.44 -0.24
C ALA A 618 -29.58 2.94 -0.20
N MET A 619 -28.95 3.15 -1.36
CA MET A 619 -27.60 3.70 -1.43
C MET A 619 -27.55 5.15 -0.92
N ALA A 620 -28.56 5.95 -1.22
CA ALA A 620 -28.70 7.32 -0.73
C ALA A 620 -28.78 7.38 0.80
N GLN A 621 -29.60 6.50 1.40
CA GLN A 621 -29.67 6.37 2.86
C GLN A 621 -28.33 5.92 3.45
N ALA A 622 -27.67 4.94 2.84
CA ALA A 622 -26.38 4.44 3.30
C ALA A 622 -25.28 5.53 3.25
N MET A 623 -25.24 6.33 2.18
CA MET A 623 -24.31 7.46 2.04
C MET A 623 -24.57 8.53 3.11
N ASN A 624 -25.83 8.81 3.43
CA ASN A 624 -26.17 9.75 4.50
C ASN A 624 -25.73 9.22 5.88
N LEU A 625 -26.01 7.95 6.17
CA LEU A 625 -25.57 7.31 7.41
C LEU A 625 -24.04 7.32 7.53
N ALA A 626 -23.32 7.08 6.44
CA ALA A 626 -21.87 7.19 6.40
C ALA A 626 -21.37 8.62 6.64
N ALA A 627 -22.01 9.61 6.04
CA ALA A 627 -21.64 11.01 6.25
C ALA A 627 -21.83 11.44 7.72
N VAL A 628 -22.98 11.06 8.31
CA VAL A 628 -23.27 11.31 9.73
C VAL A 628 -22.30 10.56 10.63
N ALA A 629 -22.06 9.28 10.39
CA ALA A 629 -21.16 8.46 11.20
C ALA A 629 -19.72 8.98 11.15
N GLY A 630 -19.20 9.28 9.96
CA GLY A 630 -17.85 9.81 9.79
C GLY A 630 -17.68 11.20 10.41
N ARG A 631 -18.69 12.07 10.32
CA ARG A 631 -18.66 13.39 10.98
C ARG A 631 -18.68 13.27 12.50
N LEU A 632 -19.54 12.42 13.04
CA LEU A 632 -19.59 12.16 14.47
C LEU A 632 -18.26 11.55 14.96
N ALA A 633 -17.64 10.66 14.19
CA ALA A 633 -16.32 10.11 14.50
C ALA A 633 -15.22 11.18 14.52
N TYR A 634 -15.24 12.12 13.57
CA TYR A 634 -14.33 13.27 13.55
C TYR A 634 -14.51 14.15 14.80
N LEU A 635 -15.75 14.56 15.11
CA LEU A 635 -16.05 15.46 16.23
C LEU A 635 -15.89 14.81 17.62
N ALA A 636 -16.18 13.52 17.74
CA ALA A 636 -15.93 12.77 18.97
C ALA A 636 -14.44 12.67 19.30
N GLY A 637 -13.56 13.08 18.36
CA GLY A 637 -12.13 12.88 18.45
C GLY A 637 -11.84 11.41 18.24
N ARG A 638 -11.77 11.00 16.96
CA ARG A 638 -11.34 9.65 16.60
C ARG A 638 -10.08 9.32 17.40
N MET A 639 -10.04 8.13 18.00
CA MET A 639 -8.85 7.63 18.69
C MET A 639 -7.65 7.94 17.79
N PRO A 640 -6.65 8.70 18.28
CA PRO A 640 -5.48 9.02 17.48
C PRO A 640 -5.00 7.72 16.84
N LEU A 641 -4.66 7.75 15.56
CA LEU A 641 -4.03 6.61 14.92
C LEU A 641 -2.71 6.37 15.64
N LYS A 642 -2.78 5.52 16.66
CA LYS A 642 -1.65 5.03 17.39
C LYS A 642 -1.13 3.88 16.57
N THR A 643 0.16 3.87 16.38
CA THR A 643 0.87 2.75 15.77
C THR A 643 0.83 1.49 16.65
N TYR A 644 0.21 1.55 17.84
CA TYR A 644 0.11 0.48 18.83
C TYR A 644 -1.24 0.48 19.58
N ALA A 645 -1.71 -0.70 20.00
CA ALA A 645 -2.89 -0.84 20.86
C ALA A 645 -2.54 -0.53 22.34
N SER A 646 -3.53 -0.03 23.09
CA SER A 646 -3.42 0.23 24.53
C SER A 646 -4.49 -0.59 25.25
N ALA A 647 -4.12 -1.39 26.26
CA ALA A 647 -5.08 -2.19 27.01
C ALA A 647 -6.09 -1.29 27.74
N SER A 648 -7.38 -1.63 27.67
CA SER A 648 -8.48 -0.89 28.30
C SER A 648 -8.78 -1.35 29.74
N SER A 649 -8.21 -2.47 30.18
CA SER A 649 -8.53 -3.10 31.46
C SER A 649 -7.45 -2.83 32.53
N PRO A 650 -7.83 -2.49 33.78
CA PRO A 650 -6.88 -2.39 34.88
C PRO A 650 -6.21 -3.75 35.16
N LEU A 651 -4.92 -3.74 35.48
CA LEU A 651 -4.16 -4.96 35.86
C LEU A 651 -4.43 -5.44 37.30
N THR A 652 -5.32 -4.77 38.05
CA THR A 652 -5.74 -5.19 39.38
C THR A 652 -6.78 -6.31 39.28
N GLY A 653 -6.36 -7.53 39.59
CA GLY A 653 -7.27 -8.66 39.85
C GLY A 653 -7.10 -9.89 38.95
N THR A 654 -6.15 -9.91 38.03
CA THR A 654 -5.90 -11.14 37.24
C THR A 654 -5.10 -12.16 38.06
N ILE A 655 -5.80 -13.22 38.47
CA ILE A 655 -5.24 -14.41 39.10
C ILE A 655 -4.32 -15.09 38.10
N ILE A 656 -3.04 -15.15 38.44
CA ILE A 656 -2.00 -15.81 37.67
C ILE A 656 -2.00 -17.27 38.13
N ASN A 657 -2.44 -18.19 37.27
CA ASN A 657 -2.23 -19.63 37.43
C ASN A 657 -1.13 -20.09 36.48
#